data_AF-A0A958BFJ2-F1
#
_entry.id   AF-A0A958BFJ2-F1
#
_cell.length_a   1.000
_cell.length_b   1.000
_cell.length_c   1.000
_cell.angle_alpha   90.00
_cell.angle_beta   90.00
_cell.angle_gamma   90.00
#
_symmetry.space_group_name_H-M   'P 1'
#
loop_
_entity.id
_entity.type
_entity.pdbx_description
1 polymer ?
#
loop_
_entity_poly.entity_id
_entity_poly.type
_entity_poly.pdbx_seq_one_letter_code
_entity_poly.pdbx_strand_id
1 'polypeptide(L)'
;YAAAYHRAGGSYGPGGPGAIYQVDLASGAVELLASLPAGPDRHAEAAVGAVAGAERDPSVDAAWVGKAALGDLEIVDGGAALVAVNLHDGQLYRIGLPDGAMLGHFAHGAARERWGPDARAFGLGYREGWLYHGLVDSRERDIDLGILEARVYRSRVDGSGMESVLRVGLQVGGQYSRPVPWLPWDDAATGRIDDAPMLVDIEFDGAGDPILGLRDRQADMVPACVWSPDCGPAGPSAGDVLPARPRAGGNGFEVIRQPPWYRDTGPDDVELGWGGLARLPGIDLLVMPGRSDAGPAAQVAGRLTAYWLDNNAGYRVRSEPLFEAPAGLVDVAPGDIEVACALDAGQDPELAATLTAEAAGVQATLTAEVAAIATATAEQRGIVRATQLVPTQTAHAPTQSARSTLVRETATALAPTLAAELATRAPAATLAAATRAAHIPKLTAVAPTANAVATQGAAVQPPAAPSATAFARAYAEISASCGGDRPFLATTNFVPMLDGGGKAYSRSWLAGQPAVIAFNDTEADDLSKHHTLAWQPEVGAVFGVAQDLERDHVYVSAYDKRLAEYGPLGPGGIYRIELDSGIVRPWAWAYAGFDNHRFDNSFDQLAGSSVGLVAWGDIELDAEATQLFAVNLFDRMIYRYRVPSGELIEAFPHGAAGEAWAEDARPFGLAWRDGWLYHGLVDSLARATEKTVGRPRPLQAFVYRSRPDGSQMEEVARVDLDYGRQPAWEPWLIRQNDGEDRNQPMLVDIEFREDGDLVLGLRDRQADARILGAASGDMVLTMDAGSGRYIPLTVPEFYQDNLLHAESSWGTLASMPWLDQVVSTAIDPVTIYSGGAAWFDNISGYAFARETVYAGANVTFGKAAGLGDIEALCFALTPTPTATHTPTQADSPTPSATPTASVTASLTPSITPTATPSEYIIYIPFIDAAKCVPEAIFTDAVLVLDMSTSMYRQTRGGRSKHEAAIEAARLFVSLMDLEPDRRGAHDRVGIVGFNDRAWTEVGLSNDRAAVDAGLDRLLDKVAEGTRLDLALEEGQAVLDRGPRVGNNQPVMILLTDGLPNRVPFGPGSKHPECDRQECTVLHYADRAKAAGTRLFAVGLGLRDDVLDALLAAAASSTGDFYFAPDGEDLADIYRGIAGRLTECPD
;
A
#
# COMPACT_ATOMS: atom_id res chain seq x y z
N TYR A 1 30.57 -1.50 35.66
CA TYR A 1 31.98 -1.02 35.96
C TYR A 1 32.18 0.31 35.23
N ALA A 2 33.39 0.82 34.93
CA ALA A 2 33.54 2.03 34.09
C ALA A 2 34.73 1.97 33.12
N ALA A 3 34.48 2.19 31.82
CA ALA A 3 35.49 2.24 30.77
C ALA A 3 35.91 3.68 30.42
N ALA A 4 37.08 3.82 29.79
CA ALA A 4 37.41 5.01 29.01
C ALA A 4 36.80 4.90 27.60
N TYR A 5 36.12 5.97 27.17
CA TYR A 5 35.53 6.14 25.84
C TYR A 5 36.07 7.42 25.19
N HIS A 6 36.17 7.46 23.86
CA HIS A 6 36.69 8.61 23.12
C HIS A 6 35.56 9.55 22.66
N ARG A 7 35.66 10.83 23.06
CA ARG A 7 34.65 11.86 22.79
C ARG A 7 35.34 13.19 22.50
N ALA A 8 34.97 13.83 21.39
CA ALA A 8 35.66 15.02 20.91
C ALA A 8 35.67 16.15 21.94
N GLY A 9 36.78 16.87 22.05
CA GLY A 9 36.99 17.91 23.06
C GLY A 9 37.15 17.42 24.50
N GLY A 10 37.09 16.10 24.73
CA GLY A 10 37.29 15.46 26.04
C GLY A 10 38.75 15.30 26.45
N SER A 11 38.97 14.44 27.44
CA SER A 11 40.31 13.96 27.86
C SER A 11 40.15 12.70 28.72
N TYR A 12 41.06 11.74 28.60
CA TYR A 12 41.00 10.51 29.39
C TYR A 12 41.43 10.69 30.86
N GLY A 13 40.96 9.78 31.71
CA GLY A 13 41.51 9.57 33.05
C GLY A 13 42.96 9.01 33.04
N PRO A 14 43.59 8.86 34.21
CA PRO A 14 45.03 8.58 34.33
C PRO A 14 45.51 7.24 33.72
N GLY A 15 44.61 6.30 33.43
CA GLY A 15 44.93 5.05 32.72
C GLY A 15 44.93 5.15 31.18
N GLY A 16 44.58 6.30 30.60
CA GLY A 16 44.53 6.51 29.14
C GLY A 16 43.33 5.86 28.43
N PRO A 17 43.37 5.74 27.08
CA PRO A 17 42.24 5.27 26.27
C PRO A 17 41.74 3.86 26.60
N GLY A 18 42.62 2.96 27.04
CA GLY A 18 42.24 1.58 27.35
C GLY A 18 41.84 1.32 28.80
N ALA A 19 41.68 2.37 29.61
CA ALA A 19 41.46 2.21 31.04
C ALA A 19 40.08 1.61 31.37
N ILE A 20 40.08 0.67 32.32
CA ILE A 20 38.86 0.19 33.00
C ILE A 20 39.06 0.43 34.49
N TYR A 21 38.10 1.11 35.11
CA TYR A 21 38.12 1.47 36.52
C TYR A 21 37.09 0.66 37.31
N GLN A 22 37.49 0.27 38.52
CA GLN A 22 36.56 -0.18 39.55
C GLN A 22 36.15 1.03 40.39
N VAL A 23 34.85 1.13 40.68
CA VAL A 23 34.28 2.12 41.60
C VAL A 23 33.72 1.39 42.81
N ASP A 24 34.27 1.64 43.99
CA ASP A 24 33.69 1.15 45.25
C ASP A 24 32.52 2.06 45.66
N LEU A 25 31.31 1.54 45.60
CA LEU A 25 30.07 2.29 45.89
C LEU A 25 29.90 2.63 47.38
N ALA A 26 30.63 1.99 48.29
CA ALA A 26 30.53 2.22 49.73
C ALA A 26 31.50 3.31 50.23
N SER A 27 32.67 3.45 49.60
CA SER A 27 33.66 4.49 49.94
C SER A 27 33.83 5.59 48.89
N GLY A 28 33.25 5.42 47.69
CA GLY A 28 33.49 6.30 46.54
C GLY A 28 34.93 6.23 46.01
N ALA A 29 35.65 5.13 46.26
CA ALA A 29 37.02 4.96 45.77
C ALA A 29 37.02 4.55 44.30
N VAL A 30 37.92 5.10 43.51
CA VAL A 30 38.08 4.77 42.08
C VAL A 30 39.50 4.29 41.85
N GLU A 31 39.64 3.03 41.42
CA GLU A 31 40.93 2.38 41.19
C GLU A 31 41.01 1.83 39.76
N LEU A 32 42.21 1.81 39.17
CA LEU A 32 42.43 1.27 37.83
C LEU A 32 42.48 -0.26 37.91
N LEU A 33 41.45 -0.93 37.38
CA LEU A 33 41.34 -2.39 37.32
C LEU A 33 42.24 -2.97 36.21
N ALA A 34 42.15 -2.39 35.00
CA ALA A 34 42.86 -2.88 33.83
C ALA A 34 43.19 -1.74 32.84
N SER A 35 44.10 -2.00 31.90
CA SER A 35 44.39 -1.12 30.77
C SER A 35 44.63 -1.96 29.50
N LEU A 36 43.88 -1.65 28.44
CA LEU A 36 43.86 -2.37 27.16
C LEU A 36 44.59 -1.58 26.04
N PRO A 37 45.00 -2.23 24.93
CA PRO A 37 45.66 -1.54 23.80
C PRO A 37 44.64 -0.80 22.90
N ALA A 38 43.85 0.09 23.49
CA ALA A 38 42.69 0.73 22.86
C ALA A 38 43.00 1.98 22.02
N GLY A 39 44.11 1.93 21.28
CA GLY A 39 44.51 3.01 20.35
C GLY A 39 45.20 4.21 21.00
N PRO A 40 45.40 5.29 20.22
CA PRO A 40 46.10 6.50 20.65
C PRO A 40 45.19 7.49 21.39
N ASP A 41 45.80 8.43 22.11
CA ASP A 41 45.13 9.63 22.62
C ASP A 41 45.25 10.79 21.63
N ARG A 42 44.11 11.22 21.06
CA ARG A 42 44.02 12.21 19.98
C ARG A 42 43.56 13.59 20.44
N HIS A 43 42.97 13.71 21.63
CA HIS A 43 42.56 14.99 22.22
C HIS A 43 43.75 15.98 22.29
N ALA A 44 44.96 15.45 22.47
CA ALA A 44 46.21 16.20 22.48
C ALA A 44 46.72 16.60 21.08
N GLU A 45 46.44 15.85 20.02
CA GLU A 45 46.90 16.19 18.66
C GLU A 45 46.18 17.44 18.11
N ALA A 46 44.93 17.68 18.54
CA ALA A 46 44.24 18.96 18.40
C ALA A 46 44.91 20.13 19.18
N ALA A 47 46.10 19.96 19.77
CA ALA A 47 46.84 21.00 20.48
C ALA A 47 48.37 21.03 20.19
N VAL A 48 48.99 19.96 19.66
CA VAL A 48 50.45 19.87 19.47
C VAL A 48 50.89 20.44 18.11
N GLY A 49 50.92 21.78 18.02
CA GLY A 49 51.33 22.48 16.80
C GLY A 49 51.63 23.97 16.98
N ALA A 50 52.02 24.40 18.18
CA ALA A 50 51.96 25.80 18.64
C ALA A 50 52.92 26.79 17.95
N VAL A 51 52.65 27.13 16.69
CA VAL A 51 52.91 28.47 16.14
C VAL A 51 51.69 29.33 16.46
N ALA A 52 51.89 30.43 17.19
CA ALA A 52 50.79 31.30 17.59
C ALA A 52 50.12 31.94 16.36
N GLY A 53 48.89 31.52 16.05
CA GLY A 53 48.12 31.99 14.89
C GLY A 53 47.76 30.91 13.85
N ALA A 54 48.09 29.63 14.07
CA ALA A 54 47.48 28.53 13.32
C ALA A 54 46.08 28.23 13.86
N GLU A 55 45.11 28.00 12.97
CA GLU A 55 43.76 27.58 13.34
C GLU A 55 43.73 26.11 13.75
N ARG A 56 42.80 25.76 14.64
CA ARG A 56 42.64 24.42 15.21
C ARG A 56 41.74 23.59 14.29
N ASP A 57 42.16 22.41 13.89
CA ASP A 57 41.34 21.49 13.12
C ASP A 57 40.64 20.48 14.07
N PRO A 58 39.33 20.60 14.32
CA PRO A 58 38.61 19.68 15.20
C PRO A 58 38.30 18.32 14.57
N SER A 59 38.40 18.18 13.24
CA SER A 59 38.06 16.92 12.56
C SER A 59 39.00 15.77 12.94
N VAL A 60 40.26 16.08 13.25
CA VAL A 60 41.30 15.11 13.67
C VAL A 60 40.98 14.44 15.01
N ASP A 61 40.20 15.10 15.88
CA ASP A 61 39.72 14.54 17.16
C ASP A 61 38.42 13.76 16.91
N ALA A 62 37.42 14.41 16.32
CA ALA A 62 36.10 13.84 16.02
C ALA A 62 36.15 12.52 15.22
N ALA A 63 37.07 12.36 14.26
CA ALA A 63 37.22 11.14 13.46
C ALA A 63 37.43 9.86 14.29
N TRP A 64 37.99 9.96 15.52
CA TRP A 64 38.28 8.79 16.37
C TRP A 64 37.13 8.37 17.27
N VAL A 65 36.02 9.11 17.29
CA VAL A 65 34.78 8.73 17.99
C VAL A 65 34.27 7.43 17.38
N GLY A 66 34.04 6.42 18.23
CA GLY A 66 33.69 5.06 17.79
C GLY A 66 34.85 4.24 17.18
N LYS A 67 36.10 4.72 17.22
CA LYS A 67 37.30 4.06 16.63
C LYS A 67 38.54 4.02 17.56
N ALA A 68 38.45 4.61 18.75
CA ALA A 68 39.47 4.56 19.80
C ALA A 68 38.81 4.40 21.17
N ALA A 69 39.61 4.02 22.16
CA ALA A 69 39.17 3.65 23.49
C ALA A 69 38.23 2.42 23.47
N LEU A 70 37.42 2.24 24.52
CA LEU A 70 36.56 1.08 24.71
C LEU A 70 35.09 1.44 24.45
N GLY A 71 34.33 0.40 24.07
CA GLY A 71 32.89 0.42 24.07
C GLY A 71 32.36 -0.15 25.39
N ASP A 72 31.37 -1.02 25.29
CA ASP A 72 30.61 -1.55 26.41
C ASP A 72 31.38 -2.59 27.28
N LEU A 73 30.90 -2.81 28.52
CA LEU A 73 31.48 -3.59 29.62
C LEU A 73 30.47 -4.55 30.28
N GLU A 74 30.43 -5.81 29.85
CA GLU A 74 29.48 -6.81 30.34
C GLU A 74 30.09 -7.77 31.39
N ILE A 75 29.35 -8.06 32.47
CA ILE A 75 29.73 -9.00 33.54
C ILE A 75 29.27 -10.42 33.21
N VAL A 76 30.23 -11.32 33.04
CA VAL A 76 29.99 -12.70 32.63
C VAL A 76 30.35 -13.72 33.72
N ASP A 77 29.99 -14.98 33.48
CA ASP A 77 30.36 -16.13 34.32
C ASP A 77 29.94 -15.98 35.81
N GLY A 78 28.85 -15.25 36.07
CA GLY A 78 28.29 -15.05 37.41
C GLY A 78 29.09 -14.05 38.27
N GLY A 79 29.74 -13.06 37.65
CA GLY A 79 30.55 -12.06 38.36
C GLY A 79 32.03 -12.40 38.49
N ALA A 80 32.48 -13.52 37.90
CA ALA A 80 33.88 -13.95 37.92
C ALA A 80 34.75 -13.27 36.84
N ALA A 81 34.13 -12.69 35.80
CA ALA A 81 34.83 -12.01 34.73
C ALA A 81 34.01 -10.85 34.14
N LEU A 82 34.71 -9.91 33.52
CA LEU A 82 34.20 -8.79 32.72
C LEU A 82 34.61 -9.01 31.26
N VAL A 83 33.78 -8.60 30.30
CA VAL A 83 34.14 -8.52 28.88
C VAL A 83 34.04 -7.07 28.43
N ALA A 84 35.04 -6.60 27.68
CA ALA A 84 35.13 -5.23 27.18
C ALA A 84 35.31 -5.23 25.65
N VAL A 85 34.59 -4.39 24.93
CA VAL A 85 34.84 -4.14 23.50
C VAL A 85 35.96 -3.13 23.32
N ASN A 86 37.00 -3.47 22.55
CA ASN A 86 38.02 -2.52 22.12
C ASN A 86 37.68 -1.96 20.73
N LEU A 87 37.33 -0.67 20.67
CA LEU A 87 36.91 0.01 19.44
C LEU A 87 38.04 0.17 18.42
N HIS A 88 39.30 0.03 18.85
CA HIS A 88 40.48 0.22 18.01
C HIS A 88 40.97 -1.05 17.29
N ASP A 89 40.73 -2.25 17.85
CA ASP A 89 41.18 -3.53 17.26
C ASP A 89 40.06 -4.56 17.00
N GLY A 90 38.81 -4.22 17.33
CA GLY A 90 37.64 -5.06 17.11
C GLY A 90 37.64 -6.36 17.91
N GLN A 91 38.46 -6.47 18.96
CA GLN A 91 38.48 -7.62 19.85
C GLN A 91 37.61 -7.37 21.09
N LEU A 92 36.95 -8.45 21.55
CA LEU A 92 36.33 -8.54 22.84
C LEU A 92 37.36 -9.12 23.81
N TYR A 93 37.74 -8.36 24.84
CA TYR A 93 38.73 -8.73 25.85
C TYR A 93 38.03 -9.21 27.12
N ARG A 94 38.38 -10.41 27.61
CA ARG A 94 37.85 -10.99 28.84
C ARG A 94 38.85 -10.87 29.99
N ILE A 95 38.39 -10.32 31.11
CA ILE A 95 39.20 -9.85 32.24
C ILE A 95 38.65 -10.49 33.52
N GLY A 96 39.53 -10.95 34.41
CA GLY A 96 39.16 -11.55 35.70
C GLY A 96 38.71 -10.50 36.72
N LEU A 97 37.70 -10.85 37.51
CA LEU A 97 37.24 -10.03 38.62
C LEU A 97 37.55 -10.72 39.97
N PRO A 98 37.97 -9.97 41.01
CA PRO A 98 38.22 -8.53 41.04
C PRO A 98 39.66 -8.12 40.70
N ASP A 99 40.50 -9.03 40.17
CA ASP A 99 41.96 -8.82 40.09
C ASP A 99 42.48 -8.16 38.81
N GLY A 100 41.61 -7.95 37.80
CA GLY A 100 41.97 -7.33 36.53
C GLY A 100 42.80 -8.23 35.61
N ALA A 101 42.95 -9.52 35.91
CA ALA A 101 43.82 -10.41 35.15
C ALA A 101 43.28 -10.68 33.73
N MET A 102 44.12 -10.52 32.71
CA MET A 102 43.76 -10.83 31.32
C MET A 102 43.51 -12.34 31.15
N LEU A 103 42.27 -12.73 30.85
CA LEU A 103 41.87 -14.13 30.65
C LEU A 103 41.91 -14.57 29.18
N GLY A 104 41.75 -13.64 28.24
CA GLY A 104 41.82 -13.89 26.80
C GLY A 104 41.12 -12.81 25.97
N HIS A 105 41.15 -12.95 24.65
CA HIS A 105 40.38 -12.11 23.74
C HIS A 105 40.00 -12.88 22.46
N PHE A 106 38.99 -12.41 21.75
CA PHE A 106 38.58 -12.92 20.44
C PHE A 106 37.95 -11.80 19.59
N ALA A 107 37.94 -11.97 18.26
CA ALA A 107 37.41 -10.97 17.34
C ALA A 107 35.86 -10.99 17.27
N HIS A 108 35.25 -9.83 17.11
CA HIS A 108 33.79 -9.69 16.96
C HIS A 108 33.22 -10.50 15.79
N GLY A 109 31.91 -10.79 15.79
CA GLY A 109 31.29 -11.73 14.85
C GLY A 109 31.54 -11.43 13.36
N ALA A 110 31.48 -10.15 12.97
CA ALA A 110 31.72 -9.71 11.60
C ALA A 110 33.20 -9.79 11.13
N ALA A 111 34.18 -10.09 11.98
CA ALA A 111 35.61 -9.94 11.67
C ALA A 111 36.16 -10.87 10.58
N ARG A 112 35.34 -11.81 10.09
CA ARG A 112 35.66 -12.71 8.95
C ARG A 112 34.75 -12.50 7.74
N GLU A 113 33.83 -11.54 7.80
CA GLU A 113 32.94 -11.19 6.69
C GLU A 113 33.55 -10.13 5.76
N ARG A 114 33.04 -10.00 4.53
CA ARG A 114 33.57 -9.10 3.50
C ARG A 114 33.59 -7.62 3.93
N TRP A 115 32.58 -7.20 4.69
CA TRP A 115 32.41 -5.86 5.25
C TRP A 115 33.10 -5.70 6.64
N GLY A 116 33.75 -6.75 7.15
CA GLY A 116 34.33 -6.79 8.50
C GLY A 116 35.21 -5.59 8.93
N PRO A 117 35.95 -4.90 8.04
CA PRO A 117 36.69 -3.69 8.44
C PRO A 117 35.87 -2.38 8.45
N ASP A 118 34.61 -2.40 8.01
CA ASP A 118 33.60 -1.35 8.28
C ASP A 118 32.71 -1.72 9.48
N ALA A 119 32.88 -2.90 10.07
CA ALA A 119 32.20 -3.24 11.31
C ALA A 119 32.68 -2.36 12.45
N ARG A 120 31.73 -1.78 13.18
CA ARG A 120 31.95 -0.99 14.40
C ARG A 120 31.20 -1.69 15.52
N ALA A 121 31.88 -2.59 16.22
CA ALA A 121 31.35 -3.24 17.41
C ALA A 121 31.36 -2.25 18.58
N PHE A 122 30.31 -2.23 19.41
CA PHE A 122 30.28 -1.40 20.61
C PHE A 122 29.54 -2.09 21.75
N GLY A 123 28.22 -2.32 21.62
CA GLY A 123 27.39 -2.91 22.68
C GLY A 123 27.60 -4.40 22.90
N LEU A 124 27.42 -4.84 24.15
CA LEU A 124 27.40 -6.23 24.60
C LEU A 124 26.04 -6.57 25.22
N GLY A 125 25.90 -7.80 25.70
CA GLY A 125 24.78 -8.26 26.52
C GLY A 125 24.92 -9.75 26.83
N TYR A 126 24.66 -10.20 28.05
CA TYR A 126 24.95 -11.57 28.48
C TYR A 126 23.75 -12.26 29.11
N ARG A 127 23.24 -13.28 28.42
CA ARG A 127 22.10 -14.08 28.88
C ARG A 127 22.33 -15.57 28.69
N GLU A 128 22.03 -16.35 29.73
CA GLU A 128 22.00 -17.83 29.70
C GLU A 128 23.32 -18.47 29.20
N GLY A 129 24.46 -17.83 29.53
CA GLY A 129 25.80 -18.27 29.13
C GLY A 129 26.16 -17.93 27.69
N TRP A 130 25.35 -17.14 26.99
CA TRP A 130 25.65 -16.55 25.69
C TRP A 130 25.98 -15.07 25.86
N LEU A 131 27.10 -14.66 25.27
CA LEU A 131 27.49 -13.27 25.12
C LEU A 131 27.07 -12.81 23.72
N TYR A 132 26.27 -11.77 23.68
CA TYR A 132 25.84 -11.05 22.51
C TYR A 132 26.78 -9.86 22.29
N HIS A 133 26.96 -9.45 21.03
CA HIS A 133 27.71 -8.26 20.65
C HIS A 133 27.06 -7.59 19.45
N GLY A 134 26.83 -6.29 19.60
CA GLY A 134 26.21 -5.40 18.64
C GLY A 134 27.24 -4.69 17.78
N LEU A 135 26.95 -4.59 16.48
CA LEU A 135 27.79 -3.89 15.51
C LEU A 135 26.95 -3.10 14.52
N VAL A 136 27.51 -2.01 14.02
CA VAL A 136 27.03 -1.30 12.83
C VAL A 136 28.01 -1.53 11.66
N ASP A 137 27.51 -1.66 10.43
CA ASP A 137 28.32 -1.45 9.22
C ASP A 137 28.40 0.07 8.99
N SER A 138 29.57 0.68 9.20
CA SER A 138 29.73 2.13 9.05
C SER A 138 29.76 2.62 7.60
N ARG A 139 29.86 1.70 6.64
CA ARG A 139 29.88 1.93 5.19
C ARG A 139 31.01 2.83 4.65
N GLU A 140 31.98 3.22 5.50
CA GLU A 140 33.06 4.19 5.23
C GLU A 140 33.91 3.92 3.98
N ARG A 141 33.94 2.67 3.46
CA ARG A 141 34.91 2.23 2.43
C ARG A 141 34.30 1.57 1.18
N ASP A 142 32.98 1.42 1.05
CA ASP A 142 32.33 0.70 -0.07
C ASP A 142 30.97 1.34 -0.45
N ILE A 143 30.98 2.52 -1.10
CA ILE A 143 29.76 3.32 -1.33
C ILE A 143 28.73 2.68 -2.28
N ASP A 144 29.13 1.73 -3.15
CA ASP A 144 28.34 1.37 -4.33
C ASP A 144 27.39 0.16 -4.18
N LEU A 145 27.57 -0.73 -3.18
CA LEU A 145 26.94 -2.08 -3.20
C LEU A 145 26.42 -2.63 -1.84
N GLY A 146 26.17 -1.79 -0.82
CA GLY A 146 25.76 -2.26 0.52
C GLY A 146 24.66 -1.42 1.21
N ILE A 147 23.91 -2.07 2.11
CA ILE A 147 22.84 -1.48 2.94
C ILE A 147 23.43 -1.03 4.28
N LEU A 148 23.06 0.16 4.77
CA LEU A 148 23.39 0.60 6.14
C LEU A 148 22.58 -0.23 7.15
N GLU A 149 23.24 -0.93 8.07
CA GLU A 149 22.60 -1.88 8.98
C GLU A 149 23.33 -2.05 10.30
N ALA A 150 22.56 -2.40 11.35
CA ALA A 150 23.10 -2.99 12.57
C ALA A 150 22.88 -4.51 12.59
N ARG A 151 23.76 -5.22 13.30
CA ARG A 151 23.68 -6.66 13.54
C ARG A 151 24.03 -7.02 14.97
N VAL A 152 23.43 -8.09 15.46
CA VAL A 152 23.86 -8.77 16.68
C VAL A 152 24.34 -10.17 16.34
N TYR A 153 25.49 -10.53 16.90
CA TYR A 153 26.01 -11.89 16.92
C TYR A 153 25.99 -12.40 18.36
N ARG A 154 25.86 -13.73 18.54
CA ARG A 154 26.09 -14.39 19.82
C ARG A 154 27.31 -15.30 19.73
N SER A 155 27.97 -15.49 20.87
CA SER A 155 29.04 -16.47 21.08
C SER A 155 29.08 -16.90 22.55
N ARG A 156 29.91 -17.89 22.88
CA ARG A 156 30.36 -18.10 24.25
C ARG A 156 31.46 -17.09 24.59
N VAL A 157 31.78 -16.98 25.88
CA VAL A 157 32.76 -16.02 26.43
C VAL A 157 34.22 -16.26 25.99
N ASP A 158 34.47 -17.32 25.23
CA ASP A 158 35.75 -17.66 24.58
C ASP A 158 35.72 -17.47 23.05
N GLY A 159 34.63 -16.91 22.50
CA GLY A 159 34.40 -16.74 21.07
C GLY A 159 33.93 -17.99 20.32
N SER A 160 33.73 -19.12 21.01
CA SER A 160 33.17 -20.33 20.40
C SER A 160 31.65 -20.22 20.17
N GLY A 161 31.10 -21.00 19.23
CA GLY A 161 29.67 -20.95 18.91
C GLY A 161 29.20 -19.63 18.29
N MET A 162 30.07 -18.96 17.53
CA MET A 162 29.81 -17.67 16.90
C MET A 162 28.71 -17.75 15.83
N GLU A 163 27.60 -17.04 16.02
CA GLU A 163 26.41 -17.05 15.14
C GLU A 163 25.83 -15.63 15.00
N SER A 164 25.41 -15.23 13.79
CA SER A 164 24.60 -14.01 13.60
C SER A 164 23.15 -14.30 13.98
N VAL A 165 22.57 -13.47 14.84
CA VAL A 165 21.21 -13.68 15.38
C VAL A 165 20.24 -12.57 15.04
N LEU A 166 20.68 -11.31 14.92
CA LEU A 166 19.85 -10.18 14.53
C LEU A 166 20.51 -9.39 13.38
N ARG A 167 19.69 -8.86 12.47
CA ARG A 167 20.06 -7.90 11.43
C ARG A 167 18.90 -6.92 11.26
N VAL A 168 19.19 -5.63 11.21
CA VAL A 168 18.23 -4.54 10.99
C VAL A 168 18.85 -3.50 10.05
N GLY A 169 18.24 -3.29 8.88
CA GLY A 169 18.61 -2.18 7.99
C GLY A 169 18.13 -0.83 8.56
N LEU A 170 19.03 0.15 8.65
CA LEU A 170 18.83 1.43 9.33
C LEU A 170 18.61 2.64 8.40
N GLN A 171 18.94 2.50 7.11
CA GLN A 171 18.69 3.51 6.08
C GLN A 171 17.20 3.73 5.77
N VAL A 172 16.88 4.80 5.03
CA VAL A 172 15.56 5.01 4.40
C VAL A 172 15.11 3.75 3.64
N GLY A 173 13.89 3.28 3.93
CA GLY A 173 13.36 2.03 3.36
C GLY A 173 14.00 0.75 3.91
N GLY A 174 14.66 0.83 5.06
CA GLY A 174 15.25 -0.30 5.78
C GLY A 174 14.22 -1.17 6.51
N GLN A 175 14.69 -1.93 7.51
CA GLN A 175 13.81 -2.71 8.40
C GLN A 175 13.34 -1.88 9.62
N TYR A 176 13.68 -0.60 9.65
CA TYR A 176 13.38 0.37 10.69
C TYR A 176 13.58 1.78 10.11
N SER A 177 12.85 2.79 10.61
CA SER A 177 12.93 4.17 10.12
C SER A 177 12.43 5.20 11.14
N ARG A 178 13.30 6.11 11.59
CA ARG A 178 12.96 7.28 12.43
C ARG A 178 12.68 8.54 11.58
N PRO A 179 12.29 9.69 12.16
CA PRO A 179 12.02 10.92 11.40
C PRO A 179 13.21 11.43 10.58
N VAL A 180 14.42 11.47 11.16
CA VAL A 180 15.67 11.78 10.44
C VAL A 180 16.49 10.50 10.24
N PRO A 181 16.68 10.04 8.99
CA PRO A 181 17.24 8.73 8.72
C PRO A 181 18.74 8.66 9.01
N TRP A 182 19.17 7.49 9.51
CA TRP A 182 20.58 7.18 9.68
C TRP A 182 21.33 7.15 8.34
N LEU A 183 22.58 7.62 8.36
CA LEU A 183 23.47 7.72 7.22
C LEU A 183 24.83 7.02 7.49
N PRO A 184 25.61 6.72 6.44
CA PRO A 184 27.00 6.26 6.57
C PRO A 184 27.83 7.17 7.47
N TRP A 185 28.82 6.60 8.17
CA TRP A 185 29.73 7.41 8.98
C TRP A 185 30.63 8.27 8.08
N ASP A 186 30.61 9.59 8.29
CA ASP A 186 31.64 10.52 7.81
C ASP A 186 32.61 10.86 8.96
N ASP A 187 33.86 11.17 8.65
CA ASP A 187 34.85 11.73 9.59
C ASP A 187 34.99 13.25 9.43
N ALA A 188 34.43 13.82 8.36
CA ALA A 188 34.45 15.25 8.09
C ALA A 188 33.45 15.98 9.02
N ALA A 189 33.94 16.40 10.20
CA ALA A 189 33.22 17.21 11.18
C ALA A 189 32.90 18.64 10.68
N THR A 190 32.06 18.72 9.65
CA THR A 190 31.84 19.90 8.80
C THR A 190 30.70 20.82 9.27
N GLY A 191 29.98 20.44 10.32
CA GLY A 191 28.75 21.14 10.74
C GLY A 191 27.55 20.90 9.82
N ARG A 192 27.72 20.13 8.75
CA ARG A 192 26.63 19.38 8.12
C ARG A 192 26.35 18.17 9.02
N ILE A 193 25.08 17.86 9.20
CA ILE A 193 24.63 16.89 10.20
C ILE A 193 23.83 15.82 9.48
N ASP A 194 24.46 14.65 9.43
CA ASP A 194 24.04 13.44 8.77
C ASP A 194 24.13 12.34 9.86
N ASP A 195 23.03 12.08 10.59
CA ASP A 195 22.99 11.23 11.80
C ASP A 195 23.65 9.85 11.57
N ALA A 196 24.59 9.46 12.44
CA ALA A 196 25.47 8.31 12.20
C ALA A 196 25.33 7.26 13.32
N PRO A 197 24.76 6.06 13.04
CA PRO A 197 24.32 5.14 14.09
C PRO A 197 25.48 4.41 14.77
N MET A 198 25.34 4.20 16.07
CA MET A 198 26.13 3.27 16.88
C MET A 198 25.17 2.37 17.68
N LEU A 199 25.34 1.05 17.62
CA LEU A 199 24.64 0.09 18.48
C LEU A 199 25.48 -0.10 19.75
N VAL A 200 25.18 0.71 20.77
CA VAL A 200 26.02 0.89 21.96
C VAL A 200 25.71 -0.06 23.10
N ASP A 201 24.56 -0.74 23.08
CA ASP A 201 24.05 -1.55 24.19
C ASP A 201 23.08 -2.66 23.72
N ILE A 202 22.97 -3.77 24.48
CA ILE A 202 21.97 -4.85 24.29
C ILE A 202 21.47 -5.42 25.63
N GLU A 203 20.33 -4.92 26.10
CA GLU A 203 19.59 -5.46 27.25
C GLU A 203 18.63 -6.62 26.87
N PHE A 204 17.99 -7.26 27.84
CA PHE A 204 17.02 -8.37 27.62
C PHE A 204 15.76 -8.25 28.47
N ASP A 205 14.59 -8.42 27.85
CA ASP A 205 13.28 -8.30 28.49
C ASP A 205 12.86 -9.48 29.41
N GLY A 206 11.63 -9.41 29.93
CA GLY A 206 10.92 -10.48 30.63
C GLY A 206 11.04 -11.85 29.99
N ALA A 207 10.80 -11.95 28.68
CA ALA A 207 10.81 -13.20 27.94
C ALA A 207 12.22 -13.74 27.68
N GLY A 208 13.15 -12.88 27.26
CA GLY A 208 14.47 -13.24 26.71
C GLY A 208 14.76 -12.70 25.32
N ASP A 209 13.98 -11.73 24.88
CA ASP A 209 14.20 -11.02 23.64
C ASP A 209 15.10 -9.79 23.85
N PRO A 210 16.07 -9.54 22.95
CA PRO A 210 17.04 -8.45 23.13
C PRO A 210 16.44 -7.09 22.83
N ILE A 211 16.90 -6.07 23.57
CA ILE A 211 16.56 -4.66 23.40
C ILE A 211 17.84 -3.93 22.98
N LEU A 212 17.82 -3.28 21.82
CA LEU A 212 19.01 -2.69 21.20
C LEU A 212 19.08 -1.19 21.48
N GLY A 213 20.17 -0.73 22.08
CA GLY A 213 20.43 0.68 22.33
C GLY A 213 21.15 1.36 21.16
N LEU A 214 20.48 2.26 20.44
CA LEU A 214 21.10 3.08 19.40
C LEU A 214 21.48 4.47 19.93
N ARG A 215 22.62 4.98 19.48
CA ARG A 215 23.15 6.33 19.77
C ARG A 215 23.66 6.98 18.49
N ASP A 216 23.44 8.28 18.33
CA ASP A 216 24.07 9.06 17.26
C ASP A 216 25.53 9.39 17.60
N ARG A 217 26.46 8.98 16.74
CA ARG A 217 27.90 9.29 16.80
C ARG A 217 28.15 10.80 16.75
N GLN A 218 27.32 11.58 16.05
CA GLN A 218 27.52 13.01 15.88
C GLN A 218 27.45 13.77 17.23
N ALA A 219 26.69 13.28 18.21
CA ALA A 219 26.64 13.84 19.56
C ALA A 219 27.99 13.77 20.33
N ASP A 220 28.85 12.84 19.95
CA ASP A 220 30.18 12.66 20.53
C ASP A 220 31.29 13.24 19.64
N MET A 221 31.03 13.44 18.35
CA MET A 221 31.90 14.18 17.40
C MET A 221 31.77 15.71 17.52
N VAL A 222 30.57 16.21 17.77
CA VAL A 222 30.26 17.65 17.86
C VAL A 222 29.53 17.92 19.18
N PRO A 223 30.26 18.17 20.29
CA PRO A 223 29.65 18.25 21.63
C PRO A 223 28.58 19.33 21.82
N ALA A 224 28.55 20.36 20.98
CA ALA A 224 27.50 21.38 20.97
C ALA A 224 26.13 20.85 20.48
N CYS A 225 26.12 19.77 19.67
CA CYS A 225 24.89 19.18 19.14
C CYS A 225 24.17 18.23 20.09
N VAL A 226 24.71 18.02 21.30
CA VAL A 226 24.08 17.24 22.37
C VAL A 226 22.80 17.89 22.89
N TRP A 227 22.72 19.23 22.86
CA TRP A 227 21.61 20.00 23.42
C TRP A 227 21.10 21.11 22.49
N SER A 228 21.74 21.34 21.35
CA SER A 228 21.38 22.42 20.42
C SER A 228 20.27 21.99 19.46
N PRO A 229 19.09 22.63 19.47
CA PRO A 229 18.07 22.41 18.45
C PRO A 229 18.46 23.03 17.09
N ASP A 230 19.50 23.88 17.05
CA ASP A 230 20.02 24.45 15.80
C ASP A 230 20.98 23.49 15.06
N CYS A 231 21.22 22.29 15.59
CA CYS A 231 22.07 21.26 14.98
C CYS A 231 21.36 20.45 13.88
N GLY A 232 20.94 21.15 12.84
CA GLY A 232 20.41 20.53 11.61
C GLY A 232 18.97 20.01 11.76
N PRO A 233 18.50 19.16 10.83
CA PRO A 233 17.10 18.77 10.74
C PRO A 233 16.62 17.85 11.87
N ALA A 234 17.53 17.22 12.64
CA ALA A 234 17.19 16.38 13.79
C ALA A 234 17.01 17.16 15.10
N GLY A 235 17.47 18.42 15.16
CA GLY A 235 17.64 19.12 16.43
C GLY A 235 18.85 18.56 17.21
N PRO A 236 18.75 18.27 18.52
CA PRO A 236 19.85 17.66 19.26
C PRO A 236 20.07 16.20 18.83
N SER A 237 21.31 15.84 18.53
CA SER A 237 21.73 14.48 18.18
C SER A 237 21.39 13.48 19.29
N ALA A 238 20.46 12.57 19.01
CA ALA A 238 19.89 11.61 19.96
C ALA A 238 19.80 10.19 19.36
N GLY A 239 19.52 9.20 20.21
CA GLY A 239 19.50 7.78 19.90
C GLY A 239 18.16 7.23 19.40
N ASP A 240 17.91 5.95 19.72
CA ASP A 240 16.63 5.22 19.60
C ASP A 240 16.75 3.90 20.42
N VAL A 241 15.64 3.23 20.76
CA VAL A 241 15.64 1.97 21.53
C VAL A 241 14.79 0.91 20.81
N LEU A 242 15.43 -0.12 20.25
CA LEU A 242 14.77 -1.12 19.40
C LEU A 242 14.61 -2.48 20.12
N PRO A 243 13.44 -2.81 20.68
CA PRO A 243 13.19 -4.16 21.16
C PRO A 243 13.09 -5.14 19.98
N ALA A 244 13.40 -6.40 20.24
CA ALA A 244 13.29 -7.49 19.28
C ALA A 244 12.30 -8.57 19.73
N ARG A 245 12.12 -9.58 18.89
CA ARG A 245 11.33 -10.79 19.14
C ARG A 245 11.94 -11.99 18.41
N PRO A 246 11.59 -13.24 18.74
CA PRO A 246 12.13 -14.42 18.05
C PRO A 246 11.58 -14.50 16.63
N ARG A 247 12.42 -14.88 15.67
CA ARG A 247 11.96 -15.10 14.29
C ARG A 247 11.07 -16.34 14.21
N ALA A 248 10.05 -16.26 13.35
CA ALA A 248 9.29 -17.44 12.92
C ALA A 248 10.27 -18.50 12.35
N GLY A 249 10.36 -19.66 13.03
CA GLY A 249 11.35 -20.71 12.74
C GLY A 249 12.50 -20.84 13.76
N GLY A 250 12.58 -19.98 14.78
CA GLY A 250 13.40 -20.18 15.99
C GLY A 250 14.91 -19.90 15.86
N ASN A 251 15.40 -19.54 14.68
CA ASN A 251 16.82 -19.21 14.44
C ASN A 251 17.04 -17.68 14.44
N GLY A 252 17.24 -17.12 15.64
CA GLY A 252 17.57 -15.71 15.85
C GLY A 252 16.35 -14.80 16.03
N PHE A 253 16.62 -13.49 16.03
CA PHE A 253 15.67 -12.42 16.40
C PHE A 253 15.47 -11.43 15.24
N GLU A 254 14.28 -10.83 15.18
CA GLU A 254 14.00 -9.63 14.37
C GLU A 254 13.58 -8.49 15.28
N VAL A 255 13.90 -7.23 14.92
CA VAL A 255 13.38 -6.07 15.65
C VAL A 255 11.84 -6.06 15.58
N ILE A 256 11.20 -5.62 16.67
CA ILE A 256 9.80 -5.21 16.65
C ILE A 256 9.75 -3.93 15.81
N ARG A 257 8.83 -3.92 14.85
CA ARG A 257 8.70 -2.85 13.86
C ARG A 257 7.43 -2.03 14.15
N GLN A 258 7.35 -0.85 13.53
CA GLN A 258 6.71 0.35 14.11
C GLN A 258 5.17 0.34 14.30
N PRO A 259 4.56 1.30 15.05
CA PRO A 259 5.14 2.48 15.72
C PRO A 259 6.25 2.15 16.72
N PRO A 260 7.15 3.11 17.06
CA PRO A 260 8.18 2.92 18.08
C PRO A 260 7.56 2.30 19.33
N TRP A 261 8.13 1.19 19.79
CA TRP A 261 7.57 0.43 20.91
C TRP A 261 7.69 1.24 22.19
N TYR A 262 8.91 1.67 22.49
CA TYR A 262 9.15 2.62 23.57
C TYR A 262 8.68 4.01 23.15
N ARG A 263 8.14 4.75 24.13
CA ARG A 263 7.69 6.13 23.97
C ARG A 263 8.76 7.07 24.49
N ASP A 264 9.91 7.06 23.82
CA ASP A 264 11.09 7.87 24.13
C ASP A 264 11.19 9.19 23.34
N THR A 265 10.17 9.59 22.58
CA THR A 265 10.08 10.95 22.00
C THR A 265 9.64 12.02 23.01
N GLY A 266 10.10 13.25 22.81
CA GLY A 266 9.72 14.44 23.59
C GLY A 266 8.48 15.17 23.04
N PRO A 267 7.95 16.19 23.76
CA PRO A 267 6.84 17.04 23.29
C PRO A 267 7.17 17.97 22.10
N ASP A 268 8.39 17.84 21.58
CA ASP A 268 8.96 18.45 20.39
C ASP A 268 9.20 17.42 19.27
N ASP A 269 8.66 16.20 19.42
CA ASP A 269 8.70 15.07 18.48
C ASP A 269 10.13 14.59 18.10
N VAL A 270 11.13 14.92 18.92
CA VAL A 270 12.53 14.48 18.83
C VAL A 270 12.83 13.43 19.90
N GLU A 271 13.73 12.47 19.60
CA GLU A 271 14.12 11.41 20.53
C GLU A 271 14.73 11.94 21.83
N LEU A 272 14.46 11.28 22.96
CA LEU A 272 15.01 11.62 24.27
C LEU A 272 16.21 10.74 24.64
N GLY A 273 16.23 9.48 24.20
CA GLY A 273 17.17 8.43 24.59
C GLY A 273 18.57 8.55 23.97
N TRP A 274 19.56 7.94 24.64
CA TRP A 274 20.99 8.03 24.28
C TRP A 274 21.69 6.67 24.08
N GLY A 275 20.90 5.60 23.99
CA GLY A 275 21.35 4.25 23.68
C GLY A 275 21.91 3.43 24.85
N GLY A 276 22.31 4.02 25.98
CA GLY A 276 22.63 3.23 27.19
C GLY A 276 21.36 2.71 27.87
N LEU A 277 21.39 1.47 28.35
CA LEU A 277 20.22 0.71 28.81
C LEU A 277 20.54 -0.04 30.10
N ALA A 278 19.59 -0.07 31.04
CA ALA A 278 19.69 -0.89 32.25
C ALA A 278 18.35 -1.46 32.66
N ARG A 279 18.26 -2.76 32.88
CA ARG A 279 17.05 -3.42 33.36
C ARG A 279 17.03 -3.57 34.88
N LEU A 280 15.91 -3.21 35.50
CA LEU A 280 15.71 -3.47 36.94
C LEU A 280 15.55 -4.98 37.24
N PRO A 281 16.38 -5.57 38.11
CA PRO A 281 16.24 -6.99 38.46
C PRO A 281 14.91 -7.27 39.17
N GLY A 282 14.08 -8.15 38.58
CA GLY A 282 12.83 -8.62 39.17
C GLY A 282 11.58 -7.78 38.87
N ILE A 283 11.71 -6.66 38.15
CA ILE A 283 10.59 -5.87 37.63
C ILE A 283 10.84 -5.65 36.13
N ASP A 284 9.83 -5.74 35.27
CA ASP A 284 10.04 -5.67 33.82
C ASP A 284 10.07 -4.23 33.28
N LEU A 285 10.95 -3.43 33.89
CA LEU A 285 11.24 -2.04 33.56
C LEU A 285 12.65 -1.93 32.99
N LEU A 286 12.75 -1.26 31.85
CA LEU A 286 13.98 -0.75 31.26
C LEU A 286 14.22 0.67 31.77
N VAL A 287 15.49 1.05 31.93
CA VAL A 287 15.92 2.40 32.29
C VAL A 287 16.92 2.89 31.25
N MET A 288 16.78 4.13 30.79
CA MET A 288 17.72 4.77 29.86
C MET A 288 18.08 6.20 30.32
N PRO A 289 19.27 6.74 29.99
CA PRO A 289 19.59 8.14 30.16
C PRO A 289 19.11 8.96 28.94
N GLY A 290 18.65 10.18 29.19
CA GLY A 290 18.09 11.03 28.14
C GLY A 290 18.10 12.52 28.42
N ARG A 291 17.79 13.33 27.40
CA ARG A 291 17.58 14.78 27.55
C ARG A 291 16.25 15.05 28.29
N SER A 292 16.17 16.14 29.04
CA SER A 292 14.91 16.62 29.65
C SER A 292 13.80 16.87 28.61
N ASP A 293 12.59 16.35 28.87
CA ASP A 293 11.39 16.47 28.03
C ASP A 293 10.53 17.72 28.29
N ALA A 294 10.99 18.63 29.16
CA ALA A 294 10.40 19.96 29.29
C ALA A 294 10.60 20.74 27.97
N GLY A 295 9.54 20.83 27.16
CA GLY A 295 9.56 21.32 25.77
C GLY A 295 9.98 22.80 25.56
N PRO A 296 9.83 23.35 24.33
CA PRO A 296 10.65 24.45 23.81
C PRO A 296 10.82 25.73 24.63
N ALA A 297 9.91 26.04 25.55
CA ALA A 297 10.03 27.18 26.48
C ALA A 297 11.03 26.94 27.64
N ALA A 298 11.49 25.71 27.83
CA ALA A 298 12.37 25.29 28.93
C ALA A 298 13.76 24.85 28.43
N GLN A 299 14.38 25.67 27.56
CA GLN A 299 15.79 25.57 27.16
C GLN A 299 16.76 25.77 28.35
N VAL A 300 16.78 24.82 29.28
CA VAL A 300 17.83 24.65 30.29
C VAL A 300 18.83 23.65 29.73
N ALA A 301 19.74 24.13 28.88
CA ALA A 301 20.77 23.31 28.26
C ALA A 301 21.56 22.53 29.33
N GLY A 302 21.70 21.21 29.14
CA GLY A 302 22.42 20.33 30.08
C GLY A 302 21.60 19.79 31.25
N ARG A 303 20.27 19.62 31.13
CA ARG A 303 19.47 18.79 32.07
C ARG A 303 19.36 17.36 31.58
N LEU A 304 20.11 16.45 32.22
CA LEU A 304 20.07 15.01 32.00
C LEU A 304 18.97 14.39 32.88
N THR A 305 18.23 13.44 32.32
CA THR A 305 17.10 12.74 32.94
C THR A 305 17.26 11.23 32.77
N ALA A 306 16.87 10.44 33.77
CA ALA A 306 16.65 9.01 33.65
C ALA A 306 15.18 8.75 33.31
N TYR A 307 14.93 7.78 32.44
CA TYR A 307 13.60 7.41 31.97
C TYR A 307 13.35 5.92 32.24
N TRP A 308 12.27 5.61 32.97
CA TRP A 308 11.80 4.24 33.20
C TRP A 308 10.70 3.91 32.20
N LEU A 309 10.92 2.85 31.42
CA LEU A 309 10.07 2.37 30.35
C LEU A 309 9.54 0.98 30.70
N ASP A 310 8.25 0.74 30.50
CA ASP A 310 7.66 -0.59 30.66
C ASP A 310 8.00 -1.48 29.45
N ASN A 311 8.56 -2.68 29.67
CA ASN A 311 8.93 -3.57 28.57
C ASN A 311 7.72 -4.18 27.83
N ASN A 312 6.59 -4.35 28.52
CA ASN A 312 5.40 -5.03 28.01
C ASN A 312 4.44 -4.08 27.28
N ALA A 313 4.54 -2.78 27.56
CA ALA A 313 3.64 -1.76 27.02
C ALA A 313 4.36 -0.55 26.39
N GLY A 314 5.67 -0.39 26.59
CA GLY A 314 6.49 0.67 25.97
C GLY A 314 6.36 2.07 26.59
N TYR A 315 5.41 2.28 27.50
CA TYR A 315 5.16 3.58 28.12
C TYR A 315 6.27 3.97 29.09
N ARG A 316 6.59 5.26 29.10
CA ARG A 316 7.35 5.92 30.16
C ARG A 316 6.53 5.93 31.46
N VAL A 317 6.91 5.06 32.40
CA VAL A 317 6.33 4.96 33.75
C VAL A 317 6.79 6.13 34.62
N ARG A 318 8.07 6.53 34.50
CA ARG A 318 8.67 7.58 35.33
C ARG A 318 9.79 8.33 34.59
N SER A 319 10.07 9.56 35.02
CA SER A 319 11.27 10.31 34.67
C SER A 319 11.83 11.04 35.88
N GLU A 320 13.16 11.10 36.02
CA GLU A 320 13.85 11.78 37.13
C GLU A 320 15.11 12.53 36.65
N PRO A 321 15.32 13.81 37.00
CA PRO A 321 16.56 14.52 36.68
C PRO A 321 17.78 13.86 37.36
N LEU A 322 18.77 13.45 36.55
CA LEU A 322 20.06 12.93 37.01
C LEU A 322 21.08 14.03 37.28
N PHE A 323 21.10 15.07 36.43
CA PHE A 323 22.09 16.14 36.49
C PHE A 323 21.56 17.42 35.86
N GLU A 324 21.92 18.57 36.43
CA GLU A 324 21.68 19.89 35.85
C GLU A 324 23.01 20.62 35.69
N ALA A 325 23.37 20.97 34.45
CA ALA A 325 24.60 21.67 34.14
C ALA A 325 24.65 23.05 34.79
N PRO A 326 25.72 23.40 35.54
CA PRO A 326 26.03 24.78 35.86
C PRO A 326 26.19 25.61 34.58
N ALA A 327 25.71 26.85 34.60
CA ALA A 327 25.75 27.74 33.43
C ALA A 327 27.18 27.85 32.85
N GLY A 328 27.38 27.29 31.65
CA GLY A 328 28.67 27.16 30.98
C GLY A 328 29.18 25.73 30.76
N LEU A 329 28.50 24.70 31.30
CA LEU A 329 28.79 23.28 31.05
C LEU A 329 27.78 22.65 30.07
N VAL A 330 27.57 23.30 28.93
CA VAL A 330 26.46 22.99 27.99
C VAL A 330 26.74 21.85 27.01
N ASP A 331 27.86 21.13 27.14
CA ASP A 331 28.32 20.10 26.19
C ASP A 331 28.38 18.67 26.80
N VAL A 332 27.81 18.48 28.01
CA VAL A 332 27.81 17.20 28.74
C VAL A 332 26.80 16.23 28.13
N ALA A 333 27.25 15.11 27.57
CA ALA A 333 26.39 13.98 27.18
C ALA A 333 26.40 12.90 28.27
N PRO A 334 25.34 12.07 28.40
CA PRO A 334 25.43 10.83 29.15
C PRO A 334 26.40 9.85 28.46
N GLY A 335 27.05 9.03 29.27
CA GLY A 335 27.56 7.74 28.83
C GLY A 335 26.46 6.69 29.01
N ASP A 336 26.82 5.64 29.73
CA ASP A 336 25.98 4.50 30.11
C ASP A 336 25.19 4.72 31.43
N ILE A 337 24.23 3.84 31.73
CA ILE A 337 23.43 3.77 32.97
C ILE A 337 23.45 2.34 33.51
N GLU A 338 23.50 2.16 34.83
CA GLU A 338 23.80 0.84 35.44
C GLU A 338 23.02 0.62 36.75
N VAL A 339 22.59 -0.61 37.03
CA VAL A 339 21.77 -0.90 38.23
C VAL A 339 22.64 -1.22 39.45
N ALA A 340 22.94 -0.18 40.22
CA ALA A 340 23.82 -0.24 41.39
C ALA A 340 23.45 -1.27 42.49
N CYS A 341 22.19 -1.74 42.56
CA CYS A 341 21.79 -2.85 43.43
C CYS A 341 20.53 -3.57 42.93
N ALA A 342 20.46 -4.89 43.15
CA ALA A 342 19.23 -5.64 42.91
C ALA A 342 18.14 -5.26 43.93
N LEU A 343 16.89 -5.17 43.48
CA LEU A 343 15.73 -4.93 44.34
C LEU A 343 15.42 -6.19 45.18
N ASP A 344 16.04 -6.28 46.36
CA ASP A 344 15.57 -7.17 47.42
C ASP A 344 14.22 -6.65 47.92
N ALA A 345 13.13 -7.22 47.41
CA ALA A 345 11.75 -6.87 47.75
C ALA A 345 11.41 -7.06 49.24
N GLY A 346 12.31 -7.65 50.05
CA GLY A 346 12.22 -7.68 51.50
C GLY A 346 12.78 -6.43 52.22
N GLN A 347 13.54 -5.56 51.53
CA GLN A 347 14.19 -4.38 52.10
C GLN A 347 13.43 -3.08 51.87
N ASP A 348 12.94 -2.85 50.64
CA ASP A 348 12.01 -1.75 50.33
C ASP A 348 10.76 -2.27 49.59
N PRO A 349 9.84 -2.94 50.32
CA PRO A 349 8.58 -3.38 49.76
C PRO A 349 7.64 -2.20 49.42
N GLU A 350 7.89 -0.99 49.92
CA GLU A 350 7.02 0.17 49.66
C GLU A 350 7.35 0.79 48.29
N LEU A 351 8.64 0.95 47.94
CA LEU A 351 9.07 1.33 46.59
C LEU A 351 8.70 0.27 45.54
N ALA A 352 8.96 -1.02 45.84
CA ALA A 352 8.60 -2.10 44.93
C ALA A 352 7.08 -2.21 44.71
N ALA A 353 6.28 -2.08 45.77
CA ALA A 353 4.82 -2.02 45.64
C ALA A 353 4.33 -0.74 44.96
N THR A 354 5.02 0.40 45.12
CA THR A 354 4.67 1.66 44.44
C THR A 354 4.84 1.52 42.93
N LEU A 355 6.03 1.12 42.45
CA LEU A 355 6.27 0.91 41.01
C LEU A 355 5.31 -0.15 40.42
N THR A 356 5.03 -1.21 41.16
CA THR A 356 4.07 -2.25 40.74
C THR A 356 2.61 -1.74 40.73
N ALA A 357 2.23 -0.86 41.67
CA ALA A 357 0.89 -0.29 41.76
C ALA A 357 0.66 0.87 40.77
N GLU A 358 1.72 1.60 40.40
CA GLU A 358 1.70 2.59 39.32
C GLU A 358 1.44 1.89 37.98
N ALA A 359 2.13 0.77 37.70
CA ALA A 359 1.84 -0.07 36.54
C ALA A 359 0.41 -0.70 36.60
N ALA A 360 0.02 -1.27 37.73
CA ALA A 360 -1.26 -1.99 37.85
C ALA A 360 -2.50 -1.06 37.94
N GLY A 361 -2.36 0.17 38.46
CA GLY A 361 -3.45 1.12 38.65
C GLY A 361 -4.07 1.63 37.34
N VAL A 362 -3.23 1.75 36.30
CA VAL A 362 -3.67 2.05 34.93
C VAL A 362 -4.58 0.93 34.38
N GLN A 363 -4.28 -0.31 34.73
CA GLN A 363 -4.92 -1.51 34.16
C GLN A 363 -6.22 -1.92 34.87
N ALA A 364 -6.29 -1.77 36.20
CA ALA A 364 -7.38 -2.29 37.02
C ALA A 364 -8.72 -1.53 36.87
N THR A 365 -8.69 -0.28 36.40
CA THR A 365 -9.89 0.60 36.37
C THR A 365 -10.86 0.27 35.22
N LEU A 366 -10.44 -0.50 34.21
CA LEU A 366 -11.18 -0.69 32.96
C LEU A 366 -11.98 -2.01 32.87
N THR A 367 -11.65 -3.04 33.67
CA THR A 367 -12.12 -4.42 33.40
C THR A 367 -13.39 -4.83 34.16
N ALA A 368 -13.79 -4.13 35.23
CA ALA A 368 -14.71 -4.68 36.22
C ALA A 368 -16.22 -4.52 35.91
N GLU A 369 -16.64 -3.40 35.30
CA GLU A 369 -18.07 -3.11 35.13
C GLU A 369 -18.69 -3.75 33.85
N VAL A 370 -17.88 -3.99 32.82
CA VAL A 370 -18.33 -4.42 31.49
C VAL A 370 -18.96 -5.82 31.50
N ALA A 371 -18.36 -6.78 32.20
CA ALA A 371 -18.73 -8.20 32.10
C ALA A 371 -20.08 -8.57 32.74
N ALA A 372 -20.59 -7.75 33.69
CA ALA A 372 -21.76 -8.08 34.50
C ALA A 372 -23.11 -7.72 33.85
N ILE A 373 -23.13 -6.72 32.97
CA ILE A 373 -24.37 -6.10 32.46
C ILE A 373 -24.82 -6.71 31.12
N ALA A 374 -23.87 -7.03 30.23
CA ALA A 374 -24.16 -7.58 28.91
C ALA A 374 -24.95 -8.91 28.99
N THR A 375 -24.42 -9.87 29.77
CA THR A 375 -24.92 -11.25 29.85
C THR A 375 -26.39 -11.34 30.28
N ALA A 376 -26.85 -10.47 31.19
CA ALA A 376 -28.22 -10.51 31.71
C ALA A 376 -29.27 -9.92 30.75
N THR A 377 -28.84 -9.19 29.72
CA THR A 377 -29.74 -8.37 28.89
C THR A 377 -30.01 -8.96 27.50
N ALA A 378 -29.10 -9.80 26.98
CA ALA A 378 -29.26 -10.47 25.68
C ALA A 378 -30.35 -11.56 25.72
N GLU A 379 -30.30 -12.45 26.73
CA GLU A 379 -31.19 -13.62 26.87
C GLU A 379 -32.68 -13.25 26.88
N GLN A 380 -33.02 -12.05 27.35
CA GLN A 380 -34.40 -11.57 27.44
C GLN A 380 -34.94 -10.95 26.13
N ARG A 381 -34.07 -10.55 25.18
CA ARG A 381 -34.48 -9.93 23.90
C ARG A 381 -34.76 -10.94 22.79
N GLY A 382 -34.03 -12.06 22.75
CA GLY A 382 -34.19 -13.09 21.72
C GLY A 382 -35.61 -13.68 21.64
N ILE A 383 -36.32 -13.72 22.76
CA ILE A 383 -37.71 -14.19 22.87
C ILE A 383 -38.71 -13.28 22.11
N VAL A 384 -38.40 -12.00 21.91
CA VAL A 384 -39.32 -11.03 21.28
C VAL A 384 -39.24 -11.08 19.75
N ARG A 385 -38.02 -11.12 19.17
CA ARG A 385 -37.77 -11.11 17.72
C ARG A 385 -38.47 -12.26 16.97
N ALA A 386 -38.69 -13.41 17.62
CA ALA A 386 -39.37 -14.58 17.04
C ALA A 386 -40.82 -14.33 16.57
N THR A 387 -41.46 -13.23 16.99
CA THR A 387 -42.91 -13.01 16.82
C THR A 387 -43.30 -12.22 15.56
N GLN A 388 -42.35 -11.64 14.82
CA GLN A 388 -42.63 -10.72 13.70
C GLN A 388 -42.33 -11.29 12.29
N LEU A 389 -41.82 -12.52 12.20
CA LEU A 389 -41.06 -13.00 11.02
C LEU A 389 -41.90 -13.50 9.82
N VAL A 390 -43.20 -13.71 10.00
CA VAL A 390 -44.08 -14.40 9.02
C VAL A 390 -44.54 -13.55 7.81
N PRO A 391 -44.84 -12.23 7.93
CA PRO A 391 -45.40 -11.48 6.81
C PRO A 391 -44.44 -11.33 5.62
N THR A 392 -43.17 -10.99 5.88
CA THR A 392 -42.21 -10.51 4.87
C THR A 392 -41.90 -11.56 3.80
N GLN A 393 -41.70 -12.83 4.20
CA GLN A 393 -41.43 -13.94 3.28
C GLN A 393 -42.57 -14.19 2.26
N THR A 394 -43.79 -13.71 2.54
CA THR A 394 -44.95 -13.93 1.66
C THR A 394 -44.96 -12.96 0.47
N ALA A 395 -44.19 -11.87 0.50
CA ALA A 395 -44.23 -10.82 -0.52
C ALA A 395 -43.35 -11.10 -1.76
N HIS A 396 -42.15 -11.67 -1.58
CA HIS A 396 -41.10 -11.68 -2.62
C HIS A 396 -41.00 -12.97 -3.46
N ALA A 397 -41.75 -14.02 -3.08
CA ALA A 397 -41.78 -15.30 -3.81
C ALA A 397 -42.02 -15.23 -5.34
N PRO A 398 -42.78 -14.26 -5.91
CA PRO A 398 -42.94 -14.16 -7.37
C PRO A 398 -41.62 -13.84 -8.10
N THR A 399 -40.78 -12.98 -7.54
CA THR A 399 -39.53 -12.49 -8.18
C THR A 399 -38.51 -13.62 -8.32
N GLN A 400 -38.35 -14.40 -7.25
CA GLN A 400 -37.45 -15.56 -7.18
C GLN A 400 -37.84 -16.66 -8.20
N SER A 401 -39.13 -16.82 -8.48
CA SER A 401 -39.64 -17.75 -9.49
C SER A 401 -39.39 -17.28 -10.94
N ALA A 402 -39.27 -15.98 -11.18
CA ALA A 402 -38.93 -15.44 -12.51
C ALA A 402 -37.43 -15.62 -12.82
N ARG A 403 -36.55 -15.24 -11.88
CA ARG A 403 -35.08 -15.37 -12.04
C ARG A 403 -34.65 -16.82 -12.27
N SER A 404 -35.17 -17.74 -11.48
CA SER A 404 -34.89 -19.19 -11.60
C SER A 404 -35.46 -19.83 -12.89
N THR A 405 -36.16 -19.06 -13.73
CA THR A 405 -36.46 -19.40 -15.13
C THR A 405 -35.40 -18.82 -16.05
N LEU A 406 -35.13 -17.51 -15.99
CA LEU A 406 -34.20 -16.80 -16.87
C LEU A 406 -32.76 -17.33 -16.79
N VAL A 407 -32.22 -17.52 -15.57
CA VAL A 407 -30.88 -18.09 -15.34
C VAL A 407 -30.73 -19.48 -15.98
N ARG A 408 -31.83 -20.25 -16.00
CA ARG A 408 -31.87 -21.61 -16.57
C ARG A 408 -31.79 -21.59 -18.10
N GLU A 409 -32.35 -20.55 -18.73
CA GLU A 409 -32.28 -20.34 -20.17
C GLU A 409 -30.87 -19.86 -20.58
N THR A 410 -30.29 -18.90 -19.85
CA THR A 410 -28.91 -18.42 -20.07
C THR A 410 -27.87 -19.53 -19.87
N ALA A 411 -27.95 -20.30 -18.79
CA ALA A 411 -27.06 -21.44 -18.55
C ALA A 411 -27.17 -22.51 -19.64
N THR A 412 -28.37 -22.73 -20.19
CA THR A 412 -28.59 -23.65 -21.32
C THR A 412 -27.95 -23.14 -22.61
N ALA A 413 -27.89 -21.83 -22.83
CA ALA A 413 -27.24 -21.21 -23.98
C ALA A 413 -25.70 -21.26 -23.91
N LEU A 414 -25.12 -21.07 -22.72
CA LEU A 414 -23.66 -21.00 -22.52
C LEU A 414 -22.98 -22.36 -22.30
N ALA A 415 -23.73 -23.40 -21.92
CA ALA A 415 -23.21 -24.74 -21.66
C ALA A 415 -22.28 -25.35 -22.75
N PRO A 416 -22.51 -25.16 -24.07
CA PRO A 416 -21.60 -25.68 -25.10
C PRO A 416 -20.20 -25.06 -25.05
N THR A 417 -20.11 -23.79 -24.65
CA THR A 417 -18.86 -23.02 -24.60
C THR A 417 -18.04 -23.42 -23.38
N LEU A 418 -18.65 -23.45 -22.19
CA LEU A 418 -17.99 -23.89 -20.95
C LEU A 418 -17.46 -25.33 -21.06
N ALA A 419 -18.20 -26.21 -21.75
CA ALA A 419 -17.78 -27.60 -21.94
C ALA A 419 -16.45 -27.73 -22.72
N ALA A 420 -16.13 -26.80 -23.63
CA ALA A 420 -14.87 -26.80 -24.38
C ALA A 420 -13.68 -26.38 -23.51
N GLU A 421 -13.84 -25.38 -22.63
CA GLU A 421 -12.80 -24.96 -21.68
C GLU A 421 -12.53 -26.01 -20.61
N LEU A 422 -13.58 -26.60 -20.03
CA LEU A 422 -13.45 -27.67 -19.04
C LEU A 422 -12.72 -28.90 -19.61
N ALA A 423 -12.99 -29.25 -20.87
CA ALA A 423 -12.32 -30.37 -21.54
C ALA A 423 -10.82 -30.16 -21.78
N THR A 424 -10.33 -28.92 -21.87
CA THR A 424 -8.91 -28.63 -22.11
C THR A 424 -8.10 -28.42 -20.82
N ARG A 425 -8.71 -27.93 -19.73
CA ARG A 425 -8.03 -27.66 -18.45
C ARG A 425 -7.99 -28.86 -17.49
N ALA A 426 -8.81 -29.88 -17.70
CA ALA A 426 -8.93 -31.05 -16.80
C ALA A 426 -7.61 -31.80 -16.43
N PRO A 427 -6.60 -31.98 -17.31
CA PRO A 427 -5.41 -32.78 -16.97
C PRO A 427 -4.44 -32.10 -15.99
N ALA A 428 -4.53 -30.78 -15.78
CA ALA A 428 -3.56 -30.03 -14.98
C ALA A 428 -3.92 -29.98 -13.49
N ALA A 429 -5.20 -29.75 -13.17
CA ALA A 429 -5.65 -29.50 -11.79
C ALA A 429 -5.48 -30.72 -10.87
N THR A 430 -5.72 -31.93 -11.38
CA THR A 430 -5.78 -33.15 -10.55
C THR A 430 -4.41 -33.58 -9.98
N LEU A 431 -3.30 -33.15 -10.58
CA LEU A 431 -1.95 -33.51 -10.13
C LEU A 431 -1.42 -32.58 -9.02
N ALA A 432 -1.86 -31.31 -9.01
CA ALA A 432 -1.47 -30.34 -7.99
C ALA A 432 -2.17 -30.59 -6.65
N ALA A 433 -3.49 -30.80 -6.68
CA ALA A 433 -4.32 -30.94 -5.47
C ALA A 433 -3.91 -32.15 -4.60
N ALA A 434 -3.55 -33.27 -5.22
CA ALA A 434 -3.26 -34.52 -4.51
C ALA A 434 -1.96 -34.51 -3.66
N THR A 435 -1.08 -33.51 -3.84
CA THR A 435 0.26 -33.49 -3.24
C THR A 435 0.43 -32.47 -2.12
N ARG A 436 -0.45 -31.46 -2.01
CA ARG A 436 -0.30 -30.35 -1.03
C ARG A 436 -0.97 -30.56 0.34
N ALA A 437 -1.83 -31.57 0.51
CA ALA A 437 -2.65 -31.77 1.72
C ALA A 437 -1.90 -32.26 2.99
N ALA A 438 -0.57 -32.17 3.06
CA ALA A 438 0.24 -32.78 4.12
C ALA A 438 1.14 -31.82 4.93
N HIS A 439 1.50 -30.65 4.38
CA HIS A 439 2.49 -29.74 4.97
C HIS A 439 2.04 -28.27 4.90
N ILE A 440 0.94 -27.94 5.58
CA ILE A 440 0.63 -26.56 5.98
C ILE A 440 1.07 -26.41 7.44
N PRO A 441 2.08 -25.58 7.77
CA PRO A 441 2.44 -25.32 9.16
C PRO A 441 1.37 -24.43 9.80
N LYS A 442 0.67 -24.94 10.81
CA LYS A 442 -0.13 -24.07 11.69
C LYS A 442 0.82 -23.20 12.52
N LEU A 443 0.96 -21.94 12.12
CA LEU A 443 1.54 -20.90 12.95
C LEU A 443 0.64 -20.70 14.17
N THR A 444 1.15 -21.06 15.35
CA THR A 444 0.47 -20.74 16.61
C THR A 444 0.69 -19.24 16.87
N ALA A 445 -0.33 -18.41 16.66
CA ALA A 445 -0.23 -16.99 16.97
C ALA A 445 0.01 -16.81 18.48
N VAL A 446 0.90 -15.89 18.83
CA VAL A 446 1.02 -15.40 20.21
C VAL A 446 0.03 -14.25 20.35
N ALA A 447 -1.05 -14.47 21.11
CA ALA A 447 -2.07 -13.45 21.30
C ALA A 447 -1.51 -12.26 22.12
N PRO A 448 -1.71 -11.00 21.70
CA PRO A 448 -1.49 -9.87 22.57
C PRO A 448 -2.55 -9.91 23.69
N THR A 449 -2.12 -9.72 24.94
CA THR A 449 -3.07 -9.64 26.06
C THR A 449 -3.91 -8.36 25.94
N ALA A 450 -5.18 -8.42 26.39
CA ALA A 450 -6.13 -7.31 26.30
C ALA A 450 -5.66 -5.98 26.96
N ASN A 451 -4.59 -6.03 27.76
CA ASN A 451 -3.93 -4.88 28.35
C ASN A 451 -3.37 -3.91 27.28
N ALA A 452 -2.81 -4.44 26.17
CA ALA A 452 -2.21 -3.63 25.11
C ALA A 452 -3.24 -2.71 24.41
N VAL A 453 -4.47 -3.19 24.29
CA VAL A 453 -5.62 -2.40 23.78
C VAL A 453 -6.03 -1.33 24.79
N ALA A 454 -6.09 -1.69 26.07
CA ALA A 454 -6.53 -0.82 27.14
C ALA A 454 -5.62 0.40 27.36
N THR A 455 -4.30 0.25 27.23
CA THR A 455 -3.33 1.33 27.46
C THR A 455 -3.27 2.36 26.31
N GLN A 456 -3.60 1.98 25.08
CA GLN A 456 -3.50 2.89 23.93
C GLN A 456 -4.64 3.95 23.87
N GLY A 457 -5.72 3.79 24.66
CA GLY A 457 -6.88 4.70 24.63
C GLY A 457 -6.81 5.94 25.52
N ALA A 458 -5.74 6.12 26.30
CA ALA A 458 -5.71 7.06 27.43
C ALA A 458 -4.96 8.38 27.15
N ALA A 459 -5.06 8.96 25.94
CA ALA A 459 -4.23 10.10 25.53
C ALA A 459 -4.95 11.26 24.80
N VAL A 460 -6.28 11.29 24.74
CA VAL A 460 -7.04 12.42 24.15
C VAL A 460 -8.02 12.98 25.18
N GLN A 461 -7.98 14.30 25.41
CA GLN A 461 -9.07 15.02 26.07
C GLN A 461 -9.92 15.67 24.96
N PRO A 462 -11.05 15.07 24.56
CA PRO A 462 -11.79 15.51 23.38
C PRO A 462 -12.37 16.92 23.58
N PRO A 463 -12.67 17.66 22.48
CA PRO A 463 -13.56 18.81 22.57
C PRO A 463 -14.90 18.38 23.19
N ALA A 464 -15.66 19.34 23.75
CA ALA A 464 -16.89 19.04 24.47
C ALA A 464 -17.89 18.29 23.58
N ALA A 465 -17.96 16.96 23.74
CA ALA A 465 -18.77 16.08 22.91
C ALA A 465 -20.24 16.54 22.91
N PRO A 466 -20.95 16.41 21.78
CA PRO A 466 -22.40 16.60 21.79
C PRO A 466 -22.98 15.63 22.82
N SER A 467 -23.79 16.16 23.76
CA SER A 467 -24.30 15.36 24.90
C SER A 467 -24.86 14.02 24.43
N ALA A 468 -24.72 12.94 25.20
CA ALA A 468 -25.16 11.58 24.82
C ALA A 468 -26.61 11.49 24.26
N THR A 469 -27.48 12.46 24.56
CA THR A 469 -28.78 12.64 23.89
C THR A 469 -28.72 12.86 22.38
N ALA A 470 -27.56 13.13 21.78
CA ALA A 470 -27.35 13.32 20.35
C ALA A 470 -27.09 11.97 19.65
N PHE A 471 -26.11 11.20 20.12
CA PHE A 471 -25.88 9.83 19.66
C PHE A 471 -27.11 8.94 19.89
N ALA A 472 -27.74 9.01 21.07
CA ALA A 472 -29.00 8.31 21.33
C ALA A 472 -30.20 8.78 20.49
N ARG A 473 -30.09 9.90 19.75
CA ARG A 473 -31.05 10.31 18.71
C ARG A 473 -30.66 9.78 17.33
N ALA A 474 -29.39 9.95 16.93
CA ALA A 474 -28.85 9.37 15.71
C ALA A 474 -29.09 7.85 15.65
N TYR A 475 -28.74 7.12 16.70
CA TYR A 475 -29.00 5.67 16.81
C TYR A 475 -30.50 5.33 16.77
N ALA A 476 -31.39 6.19 17.29
CA ALA A 476 -32.82 5.98 17.21
C ALA A 476 -33.37 6.23 15.78
N GLU A 477 -32.79 7.16 15.03
CA GLU A 477 -33.12 7.43 13.62
C GLU A 477 -32.57 6.32 12.71
N ILE A 478 -31.33 5.88 12.93
CA ILE A 478 -30.70 4.69 12.31
C ILE A 478 -31.57 3.44 12.57
N SER A 479 -31.87 3.12 13.83
CA SER A 479 -32.70 1.96 14.21
C SER A 479 -34.11 2.00 13.63
N ALA A 480 -34.67 3.21 13.43
CA ALA A 480 -36.00 3.38 12.84
C ALA A 480 -36.00 3.25 11.31
N SER A 481 -34.85 3.35 10.65
CA SER A 481 -34.70 3.12 9.21
C SER A 481 -34.71 1.62 8.83
N CYS A 482 -34.36 0.74 9.78
CA CYS A 482 -34.21 -0.68 9.54
C CYS A 482 -35.52 -1.37 9.13
N GLY A 483 -35.51 -2.01 7.96
CA GLY A 483 -36.70 -2.62 7.36
C GLY A 483 -37.58 -1.68 6.52
N GLY A 484 -37.12 -0.45 6.29
CA GLY A 484 -37.62 0.42 5.21
C GLY A 484 -36.72 0.38 3.98
N ASP A 485 -37.14 1.10 2.93
CA ASP A 485 -36.47 1.12 1.62
C ASP A 485 -35.20 2.00 1.56
N ARG A 486 -34.89 2.70 2.66
CA ARG A 486 -33.78 3.68 2.80
C ARG A 486 -33.08 3.55 4.16
N PRO A 487 -32.46 2.38 4.46
CA PRO A 487 -31.70 2.19 5.69
C PRO A 487 -30.47 3.12 5.73
N PHE A 488 -29.96 3.40 6.93
CA PHE A 488 -28.63 3.99 7.06
C PHE A 488 -27.52 2.99 6.75
N LEU A 489 -26.41 3.50 6.21
CA LEU A 489 -25.12 2.84 6.06
C LEU A 489 -24.06 3.65 6.81
N ALA A 490 -22.97 3.02 7.24
CA ALA A 490 -21.79 3.70 7.75
C ALA A 490 -20.63 3.58 6.77
N THR A 491 -19.86 4.66 6.61
CA THR A 491 -18.64 4.67 5.81
C THR A 491 -17.52 5.44 6.51
N THR A 492 -16.27 5.07 6.23
CA THR A 492 -15.09 5.79 6.69
C THR A 492 -14.81 7.00 5.80
N ASN A 493 -14.45 8.13 6.41
CA ASN A 493 -14.16 9.39 5.74
C ASN A 493 -12.76 9.89 6.09
N PHE A 494 -11.86 9.89 5.10
CA PHE A 494 -10.49 10.37 5.28
C PHE A 494 -10.45 11.89 5.38
N VAL A 495 -9.68 12.40 6.34
CA VAL A 495 -9.52 13.83 6.60
C VAL A 495 -8.12 14.27 6.17
N PRO A 496 -7.99 15.23 5.23
CA PRO A 496 -6.67 15.71 4.79
C PRO A 496 -6.02 16.58 5.88
N MET A 497 -4.73 16.33 6.13
CA MET A 497 -3.93 17.06 7.12
C MET A 497 -3.41 18.41 6.61
N LEU A 498 -3.26 18.55 5.28
CA LEU A 498 -2.79 19.76 4.61
C LEU A 498 -3.89 20.41 3.78
N ASP A 499 -3.91 21.74 3.75
CA ASP A 499 -4.68 22.51 2.78
C ASP A 499 -4.06 22.43 1.36
N GLY A 500 -4.79 22.88 0.35
CA GLY A 500 -4.32 22.92 -1.05
C GLY A 500 -3.11 23.85 -1.31
N GLY A 501 -2.60 24.55 -0.30
CA GLY A 501 -1.33 25.27 -0.31
C GLY A 501 -0.17 24.51 0.33
N GLY A 502 -0.41 23.30 0.84
CA GLY A 502 0.58 22.47 1.54
C GLY A 502 0.77 22.82 3.01
N LYS A 503 -0.19 23.55 3.61
CA LYS A 503 -0.09 23.99 5.01
C LYS A 503 -0.99 23.14 5.91
N ALA A 504 -0.44 22.65 7.01
CA ALA A 504 -1.20 21.89 8.00
C ALA A 504 -2.40 22.66 8.57
N TYR A 505 -3.55 21.96 8.68
CA TYR A 505 -4.71 22.45 9.42
C TYR A 505 -4.43 22.47 10.93
N SER A 506 -5.20 23.27 11.70
CA SER A 506 -5.04 23.29 13.15
C SER A 506 -5.70 22.09 13.81
N ARG A 507 -5.14 21.60 14.93
CA ARG A 507 -5.77 20.55 15.77
C ARG A 507 -7.22 20.88 16.16
N SER A 508 -7.57 22.17 16.28
CA SER A 508 -8.93 22.64 16.54
C SER A 508 -9.91 22.53 15.36
N TRP A 509 -9.41 22.40 14.12
CA TRP A 509 -10.21 22.12 12.93
C TRP A 509 -10.34 20.61 12.74
N LEU A 510 -9.24 19.87 12.87
CA LEU A 510 -9.18 18.40 12.80
C LEU A 510 -10.13 17.75 13.83
N ALA A 511 -10.13 18.23 15.07
CA ALA A 511 -11.06 17.80 16.13
C ALA A 511 -12.54 18.14 15.90
N GLY A 512 -12.88 18.74 14.74
CA GLY A 512 -14.24 18.94 14.27
C GLY A 512 -14.52 18.29 12.90
N GLN A 513 -13.65 17.40 12.41
CA GLN A 513 -13.86 16.65 11.17
C GLN A 513 -14.33 15.21 11.46
N PRO A 514 -15.38 14.71 10.78
CA PRO A 514 -15.83 13.33 10.90
C PRO A 514 -14.83 12.37 10.25
N ALA A 515 -14.60 11.23 10.90
CA ALA A 515 -13.80 10.12 10.36
C ALA A 515 -14.63 8.87 10.06
N VAL A 516 -15.81 8.74 10.68
CA VAL A 516 -16.82 7.72 10.33
C VAL A 516 -18.19 8.40 10.31
N ILE A 517 -18.98 8.16 9.26
CA ILE A 517 -20.25 8.85 8.99
C ILE A 517 -21.35 7.82 8.74
N ALA A 518 -22.48 7.96 9.43
CA ALA A 518 -23.73 7.30 9.08
C ALA A 518 -24.57 8.18 8.15
N PHE A 519 -25.03 7.64 7.02
CA PHE A 519 -25.82 8.34 6.01
C PHE A 519 -26.84 7.42 5.34
N ASN A 520 -27.77 7.96 4.54
CA ASN A 520 -28.69 7.17 3.72
C ASN A 520 -29.05 7.92 2.42
N ASP A 521 -29.79 7.26 1.52
CA ASP A 521 -30.39 7.90 0.33
C ASP A 521 -31.47 8.92 0.75
N THR A 522 -31.16 10.21 0.67
CA THR A 522 -32.05 11.28 1.16
C THR A 522 -33.04 11.78 0.09
N GLU A 523 -33.93 12.70 0.46
CA GLU A 523 -34.65 13.50 -0.53
C GLU A 523 -33.81 14.75 -0.87
N ALA A 524 -33.16 14.71 -2.04
CA ALA A 524 -32.40 15.80 -2.67
C ALA A 524 -31.03 16.18 -2.04
N ASP A 525 -30.21 15.17 -1.72
CA ASP A 525 -28.78 15.31 -1.38
C ASP A 525 -28.56 16.17 -0.10
N ASP A 526 -29.32 15.85 0.95
CA ASP A 526 -29.38 16.61 2.20
C ASP A 526 -28.43 16.06 3.27
N LEU A 527 -27.15 16.43 3.15
CA LEU A 527 -26.08 16.13 4.12
C LEU A 527 -26.42 16.51 5.58
N SER A 528 -27.45 17.35 5.83
CA SER A 528 -27.91 17.64 7.20
C SER A 528 -28.64 16.46 7.88
N LYS A 529 -28.87 15.36 7.15
CA LYS A 529 -29.39 14.08 7.68
C LYS A 529 -28.30 13.14 8.18
N HIS A 530 -27.04 13.37 7.81
CA HIS A 530 -25.95 12.46 8.13
C HIS A 530 -25.51 12.64 9.60
N HIS A 531 -24.93 11.60 10.19
CA HIS A 531 -24.51 11.59 11.59
C HIS A 531 -23.05 11.16 11.72
N THR A 532 -22.21 11.98 12.34
CA THR A 532 -20.84 11.57 12.71
C THR A 532 -20.88 10.46 13.76
N LEU A 533 -20.24 9.32 13.47
CA LEU A 533 -20.06 8.21 14.41
C LEU A 533 -18.72 8.31 15.18
N ALA A 534 -17.67 8.80 14.54
CA ALA A 534 -16.36 9.07 15.15
C ALA A 534 -15.65 10.26 14.49
N TRP A 535 -14.76 10.93 15.21
CA TRP A 535 -14.00 12.11 14.77
C TRP A 535 -12.52 11.79 14.49
N GLN A 536 -11.84 12.63 13.69
CA GLN A 536 -10.44 12.40 13.27
C GLN A 536 -9.47 12.09 14.44
N PRO A 537 -9.49 12.78 15.60
CA PRO A 537 -8.55 12.46 16.68
C PRO A 537 -8.84 11.15 17.43
N GLU A 538 -9.96 10.49 17.15
CA GLU A 538 -10.39 9.27 17.86
C GLU A 538 -9.98 8.00 17.10
N VAL A 539 -10.01 8.03 15.76
CA VAL A 539 -9.69 6.88 14.88
C VAL A 539 -8.70 7.19 13.75
N GLY A 540 -8.58 8.46 13.34
CA GLY A 540 -7.75 8.93 12.22
C GLY A 540 -8.13 8.30 10.88
N ALA A 541 -7.12 8.02 10.05
CA ALA A 541 -7.26 7.30 8.79
C ALA A 541 -7.66 5.83 9.02
N VAL A 542 -8.90 5.50 8.65
CA VAL A 542 -9.48 4.16 8.73
C VAL A 542 -10.14 3.80 7.39
N PHE A 543 -10.12 2.51 7.01
CA PHE A 543 -10.76 2.01 5.78
C PHE A 543 -11.92 1.08 6.10
N GLY A 544 -11.65 -0.17 6.49
CA GLY A 544 -12.64 -1.25 6.62
C GLY A 544 -13.67 -1.01 7.73
N VAL A 545 -14.89 -1.49 7.55
CA VAL A 545 -16.05 -1.30 8.44
C VAL A 545 -16.78 -2.63 8.64
N ALA A 546 -16.87 -3.13 9.88
CA ALA A 546 -17.63 -4.35 10.18
C ALA A 546 -18.64 -4.13 11.31
N GLN A 547 -19.88 -4.63 11.18
CA GLN A 547 -20.95 -4.31 12.12
C GLN A 547 -21.54 -5.46 12.96
N ASP A 548 -21.50 -5.28 14.27
CA ASP A 548 -22.12 -6.16 15.27
C ASP A 548 -23.56 -5.70 15.57
N LEU A 549 -24.50 -6.21 14.77
CA LEU A 549 -25.95 -5.99 14.87
C LEU A 549 -26.62 -6.69 16.07
N GLU A 550 -25.88 -7.43 16.91
CA GLU A 550 -26.38 -7.90 18.22
C GLU A 550 -26.14 -6.84 19.31
N ARG A 551 -25.03 -6.10 19.22
CA ARG A 551 -24.52 -5.25 20.32
C ARG A 551 -24.44 -3.77 19.98
N ASP A 552 -24.93 -3.38 18.80
CA ASP A 552 -24.98 -2.00 18.31
C ASP A 552 -23.57 -1.36 18.24
N HIS A 553 -22.57 -2.16 17.83
CA HIS A 553 -21.20 -1.71 17.61
C HIS A 553 -20.82 -1.70 16.14
N VAL A 554 -20.02 -0.70 15.74
CA VAL A 554 -19.27 -0.70 14.48
C VAL A 554 -17.78 -0.83 14.80
N TYR A 555 -17.06 -1.69 14.09
CA TYR A 555 -15.60 -1.80 14.13
C TYR A 555 -15.01 -1.11 12.91
N VAL A 556 -13.87 -0.43 13.07
CA VAL A 556 -13.14 0.20 11.94
C VAL A 556 -11.63 -0.04 12.02
N SER A 557 -11.00 -0.32 10.88
CA SER A 557 -9.57 -0.68 10.76
C SER A 557 -8.72 0.48 10.22
N ALA A 558 -7.53 0.71 10.77
CA ALA A 558 -6.60 1.75 10.32
C ALA A 558 -6.05 1.48 8.91
N TYR A 559 -5.84 2.53 8.11
CA TYR A 559 -5.42 2.41 6.70
C TYR A 559 -4.43 3.49 6.25
N ASP A 560 -3.47 3.10 5.40
CA ASP A 560 -2.51 4.01 4.79
C ASP A 560 -3.14 4.76 3.62
N LYS A 561 -3.43 6.06 3.80
CA LYS A 561 -3.84 6.97 2.73
C LYS A 561 -3.06 8.28 2.81
N ARG A 562 -2.40 8.63 1.71
CA ARG A 562 -1.64 9.88 1.58
C ARG A 562 -2.45 11.10 2.02
N LEU A 563 -1.83 12.01 2.78
CA LEU A 563 -2.41 13.17 3.45
C LEU A 563 -3.39 12.88 4.61
N ALA A 564 -3.68 11.64 5.01
CA ALA A 564 -4.55 11.35 6.16
C ALA A 564 -3.74 10.76 7.33
N GLU A 565 -3.80 11.39 8.51
CA GLU A 565 -3.08 10.94 9.73
C GLU A 565 -3.79 9.74 10.40
N TYR A 566 -3.01 8.72 10.80
CA TYR A 566 -3.49 7.60 11.60
C TYR A 566 -4.04 8.04 12.97
N GLY A 567 -5.00 7.28 13.51
CA GLY A 567 -5.48 7.52 14.86
C GLY A 567 -4.49 7.08 15.95
N PRO A 568 -4.89 7.15 17.25
CA PRO A 568 -4.02 6.91 18.41
C PRO A 568 -3.27 5.56 18.48
N LEU A 569 -3.60 4.60 17.61
CA LEU A 569 -3.02 3.25 17.54
C LEU A 569 -1.98 3.09 16.40
N GLY A 570 -1.83 4.11 15.55
CA GLY A 570 -1.01 4.04 14.33
C GLY A 570 -1.56 3.07 13.28
N PRO A 571 -0.72 2.61 12.33
CA PRO A 571 -1.09 1.65 11.28
C PRO A 571 -1.73 0.35 11.79
N GLY A 572 -1.39 -0.07 13.01
CA GLY A 572 -1.85 -1.32 13.61
C GLY A 572 -3.26 -1.29 14.19
N GLY A 573 -3.95 -0.16 14.20
CA GLY A 573 -5.19 0.04 14.94
C GLY A 573 -6.44 -0.65 14.39
N ILE A 574 -7.25 -1.23 15.27
CA ILE A 574 -8.68 -1.48 15.03
C ILE A 574 -9.45 -0.88 16.21
N TYR A 575 -10.50 -0.13 15.92
CA TYR A 575 -11.33 0.61 16.88
C TYR A 575 -12.74 0.03 16.94
N ARG A 576 -13.45 0.29 18.05
CA ARG A 576 -14.88 0.02 18.21
C ARG A 576 -15.63 1.30 18.54
N ILE A 577 -16.78 1.49 17.91
CA ILE A 577 -17.72 2.59 18.13
C ILE A 577 -19.00 2.02 18.72
N GLU A 578 -19.42 2.49 19.89
CA GLU A 578 -20.71 2.21 20.51
C GLU A 578 -21.78 3.17 19.97
N LEU A 579 -22.69 2.69 19.09
CA LEU A 579 -23.61 3.57 18.34
C LEU A 579 -24.59 4.35 19.22
N ASP A 580 -25.07 3.73 20.32
CA ASP A 580 -26.08 4.29 21.21
C ASP A 580 -25.57 5.50 22.03
N SER A 581 -24.27 5.51 22.31
CA SER A 581 -23.60 6.41 23.24
C SER A 581 -22.56 7.31 22.58
N GLY A 582 -22.06 6.93 21.40
CA GLY A 582 -20.98 7.60 20.67
C GLY A 582 -19.60 7.34 21.25
N ILE A 583 -19.41 6.27 22.03
CA ILE A 583 -18.12 5.99 22.67
C ILE A 583 -17.23 5.23 21.69
N VAL A 584 -16.20 5.90 21.19
CA VAL A 584 -15.09 5.29 20.47
C VAL A 584 -14.08 4.71 21.47
N ARG A 585 -13.54 3.52 21.17
CA ARG A 585 -12.45 2.89 21.92
C ARG A 585 -11.45 2.21 20.97
N PRO A 586 -10.17 2.11 21.35
CA PRO A 586 -9.30 1.06 20.82
C PRO A 586 -9.93 -0.32 21.09
N TRP A 587 -9.77 -1.25 20.15
CA TRP A 587 -10.36 -2.57 20.25
C TRP A 587 -9.39 -3.72 19.97
N ALA A 588 -8.54 -3.59 18.95
CA ALA A 588 -7.44 -4.52 18.72
C ALA A 588 -6.22 -3.78 18.14
N TRP A 589 -5.05 -4.40 18.27
CA TRP A 589 -3.82 -3.93 17.66
C TRP A 589 -2.93 -5.11 17.25
N ALA A 590 -2.28 -5.00 16.09
CA ALA A 590 -1.15 -5.84 15.69
C ALA A 590 -0.20 -5.04 14.81
N TYR A 591 1.04 -5.53 14.61
CA TYR A 591 1.99 -4.85 13.74
C TYR A 591 1.57 -4.95 12.27
N ALA A 592 1.21 -3.81 11.67
CA ALA A 592 0.74 -3.71 10.29
C ALA A 592 1.59 -2.78 9.40
N GLY A 593 2.83 -2.44 9.79
CA GLY A 593 3.74 -1.65 8.96
C GLY A 593 4.20 -0.33 9.58
N PHE A 594 4.98 0.44 8.83
CA PHE A 594 5.59 1.70 9.28
C PHE A 594 4.72 2.90 8.97
N ASP A 595 4.70 3.88 9.88
CA ASP A 595 4.13 5.20 9.56
C ASP A 595 5.11 5.99 8.67
N ASN A 596 4.78 6.04 7.38
CA ASN A 596 5.53 6.76 6.36
C ASN A 596 5.00 8.19 6.10
N HIS A 597 4.04 8.69 6.89
CA HIS A 597 3.51 10.04 6.73
C HIS A 597 4.56 11.10 7.07
N ARG A 598 4.76 12.07 6.18
CA ARG A 598 5.65 13.22 6.35
C ARG A 598 4.97 14.46 5.77
N PHE A 599 4.00 14.98 6.52
CA PHE A 599 3.14 16.10 6.09
C PHE A 599 3.88 17.43 5.87
N ASP A 600 5.11 17.56 6.37
CA ASP A 600 6.01 18.69 6.12
C ASP A 600 6.77 18.59 4.77
N ASN A 601 6.71 17.44 4.09
CA ASN A 601 7.57 17.10 2.96
C ASN A 601 6.76 16.66 1.73
N SER A 602 6.97 17.35 0.59
CA SER A 602 6.52 16.93 -0.75
C SER A 602 5.04 16.51 -0.86
N PHE A 603 4.15 17.13 -0.08
CA PHE A 603 2.73 16.73 0.04
C PHE A 603 2.59 15.23 0.33
N ASP A 604 3.34 14.73 1.31
CA ASP A 604 3.23 13.38 1.87
C ASP A 604 3.48 12.23 0.86
N GLN A 605 4.35 12.46 -0.13
CA GLN A 605 4.59 11.51 -1.22
C GLN A 605 5.10 10.12 -0.76
N LEU A 606 5.70 10.01 0.43
CA LEU A 606 6.20 8.75 0.97
C LEU A 606 5.07 7.80 1.41
N ALA A 607 4.04 8.32 2.09
CA ALA A 607 2.83 7.55 2.39
C ALA A 607 2.16 7.05 1.11
N GLY A 608 2.14 7.86 0.04
CA GLY A 608 1.61 7.44 -1.26
C GLY A 608 2.17 6.10 -1.79
N SER A 609 3.43 5.75 -1.48
CA SER A 609 4.01 4.45 -1.87
C SER A 609 3.65 3.28 -0.93
N SER A 610 3.07 3.57 0.24
CA SER A 610 2.76 2.65 1.34
C SER A 610 1.31 2.14 1.30
N VAL A 611 0.40 2.92 0.75
CA VAL A 611 -0.96 2.53 0.29
C VAL A 611 -0.97 1.10 -0.27
N GLY A 612 -1.86 0.24 0.24
CA GLY A 612 -1.99 -1.15 -0.21
C GLY A 612 -0.84 -2.09 0.20
N LEU A 613 0.08 -1.64 1.07
CA LEU A 613 1.24 -2.38 1.58
C LEU A 613 1.47 -2.16 3.10
N VAL A 614 0.69 -1.30 3.74
CA VAL A 614 0.78 -0.89 5.14
C VAL A 614 -0.64 -0.74 5.70
N ALA A 615 -0.76 -0.91 7.01
CA ALA A 615 -1.99 -0.93 7.79
C ALA A 615 -2.92 -2.11 7.43
N TRP A 616 -4.19 -2.01 7.81
CA TRP A 616 -5.20 -3.02 7.52
C TRP A 616 -5.86 -2.77 6.17
N GLY A 617 -6.29 -3.84 5.52
CA GLY A 617 -7.28 -3.80 4.47
C GLY A 617 -8.67 -3.93 5.10
N ASP A 618 -9.45 -4.81 4.51
CA ASP A 618 -10.81 -5.10 4.94
C ASP A 618 -10.90 -5.85 6.28
N ILE A 619 -12.04 -5.71 6.95
CA ILE A 619 -12.44 -6.40 8.17
C ILE A 619 -13.86 -6.96 8.04
N GLU A 620 -14.05 -8.22 8.44
CA GLU A 620 -15.32 -8.94 8.26
C GLU A 620 -15.68 -9.73 9.53
N LEU A 621 -16.96 -9.88 9.85
CA LEU A 621 -17.47 -10.65 10.98
C LEU A 621 -17.93 -12.06 10.56
N ASP A 622 -17.96 -13.00 11.50
CA ASP A 622 -18.82 -14.17 11.32
C ASP A 622 -20.30 -13.81 11.55
N ALA A 623 -21.22 -14.57 10.94
CA ALA A 623 -22.66 -14.31 10.99
C ALA A 623 -23.27 -14.28 12.41
N GLU A 624 -22.56 -14.82 13.41
CA GLU A 624 -22.92 -14.78 14.83
C GLU A 624 -22.24 -13.65 15.62
N ALA A 625 -21.43 -12.79 14.96
CA ALA A 625 -20.61 -11.73 15.55
C ALA A 625 -19.82 -12.19 16.79
N THR A 626 -19.19 -13.35 16.71
CA THR A 626 -18.27 -13.91 17.72
C THR A 626 -16.80 -13.76 17.33
N GLN A 627 -16.51 -13.55 16.04
CA GLN A 627 -15.17 -13.48 15.47
C GLN A 627 -15.11 -12.38 14.41
N LEU A 628 -14.00 -11.64 14.37
CA LEU A 628 -13.68 -10.64 13.35
C LEU A 628 -12.40 -11.06 12.63
N PHE A 629 -12.42 -11.02 11.32
CA PHE A 629 -11.29 -11.27 10.43
C PHE A 629 -10.74 -9.94 9.93
N ALA A 630 -9.43 -9.84 9.71
CA ALA A 630 -8.77 -8.62 9.26
C ALA A 630 -7.59 -8.94 8.35
N VAL A 631 -7.48 -8.30 7.19
CA VAL A 631 -6.32 -8.44 6.30
C VAL A 631 -5.22 -7.48 6.71
N ASN A 632 -4.05 -7.98 7.11
CA ASN A 632 -2.86 -7.17 7.33
C ASN A 632 -2.13 -6.97 5.99
N LEU A 633 -2.08 -5.74 5.47
CA LEU A 633 -1.52 -5.47 4.13
C LEU A 633 0.01 -5.63 4.09
N PHE A 634 0.66 -5.51 5.25
CA PHE A 634 2.11 -5.54 5.38
C PHE A 634 2.68 -6.97 5.42
N ASP A 635 2.15 -7.84 6.29
CA ASP A 635 2.58 -9.24 6.38
C ASP A 635 1.77 -10.20 5.49
N ARG A 636 0.61 -9.73 4.97
CA ARG A 636 -0.31 -10.44 4.07
C ARG A 636 -0.98 -11.66 4.71
N MET A 637 -1.12 -11.64 6.04
CA MET A 637 -1.87 -12.63 6.79
C MET A 637 -3.29 -12.13 7.06
N ILE A 638 -4.22 -13.08 7.16
CA ILE A 638 -5.57 -12.86 7.67
C ILE A 638 -5.52 -13.13 9.17
N TYR A 639 -5.70 -12.07 9.96
CA TYR A 639 -5.81 -12.13 11.42
C TYR A 639 -7.26 -12.44 11.80
N ARG A 640 -7.47 -13.16 12.90
CA ARG A 640 -8.79 -13.54 13.42
C ARG A 640 -8.89 -13.26 14.91
N TYR A 641 -9.75 -12.32 15.28
CA TYR A 641 -9.97 -11.84 16.64
C TYR A 641 -11.29 -12.35 17.23
N ARG A 642 -11.40 -12.39 18.56
CA ARG A 642 -12.64 -12.69 19.29
C ARG A 642 -13.44 -11.43 19.56
N VAL A 643 -14.69 -11.41 19.13
CA VAL A 643 -15.66 -10.35 19.37
C VAL A 643 -16.45 -10.65 20.66
N PRO A 644 -16.78 -9.64 21.49
CA PRO A 644 -16.42 -8.21 21.40
C PRO A 644 -15.10 -7.85 22.10
N SER A 645 -14.21 -8.82 22.35
CA SER A 645 -13.05 -8.70 23.25
C SER A 645 -11.73 -8.20 22.66
N GLY A 646 -11.49 -8.32 21.36
CA GLY A 646 -10.21 -7.93 20.72
C GLY A 646 -9.06 -8.93 20.89
N GLU A 647 -9.27 -10.07 21.56
CA GLU A 647 -8.27 -11.14 21.71
C GLU A 647 -7.96 -11.77 20.34
N LEU A 648 -6.69 -11.78 19.91
CA LEU A 648 -6.26 -12.52 18.72
C LEU A 648 -6.36 -14.03 18.96
N ILE A 649 -7.09 -14.74 18.10
CA ILE A 649 -7.24 -16.20 18.15
C ILE A 649 -6.13 -16.87 17.34
N GLU A 650 -6.01 -16.53 16.06
CA GLU A 650 -4.94 -17.01 15.17
C GLU A 650 -4.74 -16.04 14.00
N ALA A 651 -3.64 -16.21 13.25
CA ALA A 651 -3.42 -15.54 11.98
C ALA A 651 -2.94 -16.57 10.94
N PHE A 652 -3.51 -16.55 9.74
CA PHE A 652 -3.27 -17.55 8.70
C PHE A 652 -3.06 -16.91 7.32
N PRO A 653 -2.34 -17.56 6.39
CA PRO A 653 -2.00 -16.94 5.11
C PRO A 653 -3.16 -16.92 4.12
N HIS A 654 -3.20 -15.91 3.24
CA HIS A 654 -4.13 -15.84 2.11
C HIS A 654 -3.93 -17.01 1.12
N GLY A 655 -4.94 -17.28 0.28
CA GLY A 655 -4.96 -18.49 -0.56
C GLY A 655 -3.78 -18.62 -1.55
N ALA A 656 -3.37 -17.51 -2.17
CA ALA A 656 -2.21 -17.48 -3.07
C ALA A 656 -0.83 -17.64 -2.39
N ALA A 657 -0.73 -17.77 -1.06
CA ALA A 657 0.57 -17.78 -0.36
C ALA A 657 1.44 -19.02 -0.67
N GLY A 658 0.83 -20.10 -1.17
CA GLY A 658 1.53 -21.29 -1.66
C GLY A 658 2.04 -21.18 -3.10
N GLU A 659 1.74 -20.09 -3.81
CA GLU A 659 2.05 -19.94 -5.23
C GLU A 659 3.41 -19.32 -5.51
N ALA A 660 3.96 -19.62 -6.68
CA ALA A 660 5.27 -19.13 -7.14
C ALA A 660 5.36 -17.59 -7.31
N TRP A 661 4.24 -16.89 -7.06
CA TRP A 661 4.06 -15.45 -7.20
C TRP A 661 3.48 -14.79 -5.95
N ALA A 662 3.41 -15.47 -4.80
CA ALA A 662 2.93 -14.91 -3.52
C ALA A 662 3.59 -13.55 -3.15
N GLU A 663 4.80 -13.31 -3.64
CA GLU A 663 5.51 -12.04 -3.53
C GLU A 663 4.83 -10.84 -4.23
N ASP A 664 4.08 -11.07 -5.31
CA ASP A 664 3.26 -10.07 -6.01
C ASP A 664 1.79 -10.08 -5.57
N ALA A 665 1.35 -11.04 -4.76
CA ALA A 665 0.00 -11.05 -4.21
C ALA A 665 -0.27 -9.86 -3.28
N ARG A 666 -1.48 -9.30 -3.38
CA ARG A 666 -2.00 -8.19 -2.55
C ARG A 666 -3.40 -8.59 -2.07
N PRO A 667 -3.53 -9.27 -0.91
CA PRO A 667 -4.85 -9.48 -0.30
C PRO A 667 -5.41 -8.14 0.16
N PHE A 668 -6.73 -7.99 0.12
CA PHE A 668 -7.38 -6.81 0.70
C PHE A 668 -8.79 -7.17 1.20
N GLY A 669 -9.74 -7.46 0.31
CA GLY A 669 -11.14 -7.75 0.66
C GLY A 669 -11.38 -9.12 1.31
N LEU A 670 -12.44 -9.21 2.10
CA LEU A 670 -12.99 -10.41 2.75
C LEU A 670 -14.47 -10.58 2.37
N ALA A 671 -15.08 -11.70 2.77
CA ALA A 671 -16.53 -11.86 2.92
C ALA A 671 -16.86 -13.11 3.73
N TRP A 672 -18.00 -13.16 4.41
CA TRP A 672 -18.46 -14.31 5.17
C TRP A 672 -19.78 -14.88 4.64
N ARG A 673 -19.77 -16.17 4.25
CA ARG A 673 -21.00 -16.88 3.89
C ARG A 673 -20.94 -18.37 4.20
N ASP A 674 -22.03 -18.90 4.76
CA ASP A 674 -22.26 -20.34 4.99
C ASP A 674 -21.11 -21.08 5.71
N GLY A 675 -20.46 -20.41 6.66
CA GLY A 675 -19.33 -20.96 7.43
C GLY A 675 -18.01 -21.02 6.66
N TRP A 676 -17.86 -20.19 5.64
CA TRP A 676 -16.63 -19.95 4.90
C TRP A 676 -16.27 -18.47 4.93
N LEU A 677 -14.98 -18.19 5.15
CA LEU A 677 -14.39 -16.89 4.87
C LEU A 677 -13.88 -16.90 3.43
N TYR A 678 -14.31 -15.94 2.64
CA TYR A 678 -13.78 -15.59 1.34
C TYR A 678 -12.73 -14.49 1.52
N HIS A 679 -11.73 -14.46 0.64
CA HIS A 679 -10.70 -13.43 0.64
C HIS A 679 -10.24 -13.12 -0.78
N GLY A 680 -10.26 -11.83 -1.09
CA GLY A 680 -9.91 -11.23 -2.37
C GLY A 680 -8.44 -10.82 -2.38
N LEU A 681 -7.77 -11.09 -3.50
CA LEU A 681 -6.41 -10.64 -3.72
C LEU A 681 -6.13 -10.35 -5.19
N VAL A 682 -5.29 -9.35 -5.45
CA VAL A 682 -4.76 -9.04 -6.78
C VAL A 682 -3.33 -9.55 -6.91
N ASP A 683 -3.03 -10.12 -8.07
CA ASP A 683 -1.66 -10.28 -8.54
C ASP A 683 -1.13 -8.95 -9.09
N SER A 684 -0.39 -8.21 -8.28
CA SER A 684 0.03 -6.85 -8.64
C SER A 684 1.05 -6.75 -9.78
N LEU A 685 1.67 -7.87 -10.19
CA LEU A 685 2.77 -7.96 -11.15
C LEU A 685 3.97 -7.03 -10.88
N ALA A 686 4.06 -6.41 -9.69
CA ALA A 686 5.01 -5.35 -9.38
C ALA A 686 6.46 -5.77 -9.66
N ARG A 687 6.83 -7.01 -9.31
CA ARG A 687 8.19 -7.55 -9.48
C ARG A 687 8.41 -8.21 -10.85
N ALA A 688 7.35 -8.56 -11.58
CA ALA A 688 7.47 -9.08 -12.94
C ALA A 688 8.11 -8.07 -13.92
N THR A 689 8.09 -6.78 -13.57
CA THR A 689 8.79 -5.69 -14.28
C THR A 689 10.32 -5.80 -14.22
N GLU A 690 10.90 -6.54 -13.26
CA GLU A 690 12.35 -6.71 -13.14
C GLU A 690 12.82 -8.15 -13.43
N LYS A 691 13.42 -8.35 -14.62
CA LYS A 691 14.38 -9.43 -14.92
C LYS A 691 13.90 -10.89 -14.77
N THR A 692 12.74 -11.26 -15.31
CA THR A 692 12.36 -12.69 -15.45
C THR A 692 12.38 -13.17 -16.90
N VAL A 693 13.12 -14.25 -17.18
CA VAL A 693 13.14 -14.90 -18.51
C VAL A 693 12.00 -15.91 -18.59
N GLY A 694 10.88 -15.52 -19.21
CA GLY A 694 9.70 -16.35 -19.37
C GLY A 694 8.64 -15.69 -20.24
N ARG A 695 7.46 -16.33 -20.38
CA ARG A 695 6.27 -15.63 -20.88
C ARG A 695 5.77 -14.67 -19.79
N PRO A 696 5.28 -13.46 -20.13
CA PRO A 696 4.62 -12.60 -19.16
C PRO A 696 3.38 -13.30 -18.58
N ARG A 697 3.07 -12.93 -17.34
CA ARG A 697 1.94 -13.45 -16.55
C ARG A 697 0.81 -12.41 -16.63
N PRO A 698 -0.45 -12.82 -16.88
CA PRO A 698 -1.57 -11.87 -16.99
C PRO A 698 -1.86 -11.21 -15.65
N LEU A 699 -2.33 -9.96 -15.70
CA LEU A 699 -2.81 -9.21 -14.54
C LEU A 699 -4.15 -9.83 -14.09
N GLN A 700 -4.22 -10.35 -12.87
CA GLN A 700 -5.36 -11.16 -12.40
C GLN A 700 -5.81 -10.78 -10.99
N ALA A 701 -7.13 -10.74 -10.78
CA ALA A 701 -7.73 -10.79 -9.44
C ALA A 701 -8.21 -12.22 -9.12
N PHE A 702 -8.21 -12.58 -7.84
CA PHE A 702 -8.55 -13.91 -7.35
C PHE A 702 -9.43 -13.80 -6.12
N VAL A 703 -10.41 -14.70 -6.03
CA VAL A 703 -11.11 -14.97 -4.76
C VAL A 703 -10.79 -16.40 -4.35
N TYR A 704 -10.31 -16.54 -3.11
CA TYR A 704 -10.19 -17.82 -2.44
C TYR A 704 -11.23 -17.93 -1.33
N ARG A 705 -11.52 -19.15 -0.88
CA ARG A 705 -12.23 -19.39 0.38
C ARG A 705 -11.45 -20.31 1.29
N SER A 706 -11.70 -20.20 2.59
CA SER A 706 -11.22 -21.11 3.63
C SER A 706 -12.19 -21.20 4.80
N ARG A 707 -11.98 -22.19 5.67
CA ARG A 707 -12.58 -22.22 7.00
C ARG A 707 -11.96 -21.14 7.89
N PRO A 708 -12.58 -20.82 9.05
CA PRO A 708 -12.10 -19.80 9.98
C PRO A 708 -10.65 -19.96 10.46
N ASP A 709 -10.08 -21.15 10.34
CA ASP A 709 -8.71 -21.49 10.76
C ASP A 709 -7.72 -21.62 9.59
N GLY A 710 -8.07 -21.05 8.43
CA GLY A 710 -7.33 -21.14 7.17
C GLY A 710 -7.36 -22.52 6.50
N SER A 711 -8.04 -23.53 7.07
CA SER A 711 -8.11 -24.86 6.48
C SER A 711 -9.11 -24.93 5.30
N GLN A 712 -9.02 -26.01 4.50
CA GLN A 712 -9.84 -26.20 3.29
C GLN A 712 -9.74 -25.03 2.28
N MET A 713 -8.52 -24.52 2.11
CA MET A 713 -8.19 -23.40 1.21
C MET A 713 -8.41 -23.77 -0.27
N GLU A 714 -9.27 -23.02 -0.97
CA GLU A 714 -9.67 -23.28 -2.36
C GLU A 714 -9.76 -21.98 -3.19
N GLU A 715 -9.24 -21.96 -4.44
CA GLU A 715 -9.52 -20.89 -5.42
C GLU A 715 -10.96 -21.05 -5.94
N VAL A 716 -11.80 -20.04 -5.76
CA VAL A 716 -13.23 -20.09 -6.15
C VAL A 716 -13.58 -19.12 -7.29
N ALA A 717 -12.88 -18.00 -7.43
CA ALA A 717 -13.02 -17.08 -8.57
C ALA A 717 -11.65 -16.59 -9.05
N ARG A 718 -11.59 -16.22 -10.34
CA ARG A 718 -10.42 -15.60 -10.97
C ARG A 718 -10.92 -14.67 -12.07
N VAL A 719 -10.44 -13.43 -12.08
CA VAL A 719 -10.74 -12.41 -13.09
C VAL A 719 -9.47 -12.09 -13.85
N ASP A 720 -9.49 -12.27 -15.17
CA ASP A 720 -8.44 -11.77 -16.08
C ASP A 720 -8.69 -10.27 -16.27
N LEU A 721 -7.83 -9.39 -15.74
CA LEU A 721 -8.09 -7.95 -15.58
C LEU A 721 -7.88 -7.12 -16.88
N ASP A 722 -7.84 -7.77 -18.04
CA ASP A 722 -7.69 -7.19 -19.37
C ASP A 722 -9.02 -7.08 -20.16
N TYR A 723 -10.17 -7.17 -19.47
CA TYR A 723 -11.53 -7.21 -20.04
C TYR A 723 -12.04 -5.92 -20.73
N GLY A 724 -11.17 -4.94 -20.99
CA GLY A 724 -11.47 -3.81 -21.90
C GLY A 724 -12.13 -2.57 -21.29
N ARG A 725 -12.26 -2.49 -19.96
CA ARG A 725 -12.69 -1.28 -19.23
C ARG A 725 -11.84 -0.03 -19.58
N GLN A 726 -12.33 1.18 -19.27
CA GLN A 726 -11.59 2.43 -19.58
C GLN A 726 -11.69 3.47 -18.46
N PRO A 727 -10.59 3.79 -17.74
CA PRO A 727 -9.20 3.40 -18.04
C PRO A 727 -8.86 1.94 -17.71
N ALA A 728 -7.99 1.34 -18.54
CA ALA A 728 -7.54 -0.04 -18.35
C ALA A 728 -6.70 -0.25 -17.06
N TRP A 729 -6.78 -1.44 -16.47
CA TRP A 729 -5.95 -1.82 -15.32
C TRP A 729 -4.48 -2.07 -15.73
N GLU A 730 -3.55 -1.65 -14.87
CA GLU A 730 -2.10 -1.77 -15.04
C GLU A 730 -1.39 -2.44 -13.84
N PRO A 731 -0.20 -3.05 -14.06
CA PRO A 731 0.70 -3.50 -13.00
C PRO A 731 1.03 -2.41 -11.97
N TRP A 732 1.21 -2.79 -10.70
CA TRP A 732 1.54 -1.86 -9.64
C TRP A 732 2.97 -1.31 -9.77
N LEU A 733 3.12 0.00 -9.60
CA LEU A 733 4.41 0.63 -9.38
C LEU A 733 4.94 0.31 -7.97
N ILE A 734 6.24 -0.02 -7.90
CA ILE A 734 6.97 -0.24 -6.64
C ILE A 734 7.14 1.08 -5.85
N ARG A 735 7.19 2.22 -6.54
CA ARG A 735 7.22 3.57 -5.94
C ARG A 735 6.28 4.48 -6.73
N GLN A 736 5.39 5.17 -6.03
CA GLN A 736 4.40 6.06 -6.65
C GLN A 736 4.99 7.45 -6.90
N ASN A 737 4.56 8.10 -7.97
CA ASN A 737 4.95 9.47 -8.27
C ASN A 737 3.82 10.24 -8.97
N ASP A 738 3.82 11.55 -8.80
CA ASP A 738 2.79 12.44 -9.33
C ASP A 738 2.96 12.77 -10.83
N GLY A 739 3.82 12.02 -11.55
CA GLY A 739 4.02 12.10 -13.00
C GLY A 739 3.47 10.90 -13.80
N GLU A 740 3.49 9.68 -13.25
CA GLU A 740 2.98 8.46 -13.90
C GLU A 740 1.54 8.14 -13.49
N ASP A 741 0.59 8.33 -14.40
CA ASP A 741 -0.84 8.00 -14.20
C ASP A 741 -1.10 6.58 -14.71
N ARG A 742 -1.47 5.66 -13.81
CA ARG A 742 -1.67 4.22 -14.08
C ARG A 742 -2.69 3.64 -13.13
N ASN A 743 -3.79 3.09 -13.62
CA ASN A 743 -4.86 2.58 -12.76
C ASN A 743 -4.45 1.21 -12.21
N GLN A 744 -4.24 1.09 -10.90
CA GLN A 744 -3.61 -0.06 -10.27
C GLN A 744 -4.64 -0.83 -9.42
N PRO A 745 -5.11 -2.01 -9.85
CA PRO A 745 -6.25 -2.68 -9.23
C PRO A 745 -5.94 -3.17 -7.82
N MET A 746 -6.87 -2.94 -6.91
CA MET A 746 -6.97 -3.55 -5.59
C MET A 746 -8.35 -4.19 -5.47
N LEU A 747 -8.45 -5.49 -5.19
CA LEU A 747 -9.72 -6.16 -4.89
C LEU A 747 -10.02 -5.94 -3.41
N VAL A 748 -10.57 -4.76 -3.11
CA VAL A 748 -10.71 -4.26 -1.73
C VAL A 748 -11.89 -4.86 -0.99
N ASP A 749 -12.83 -5.48 -1.71
CA ASP A 749 -14.13 -5.89 -1.18
C ASP A 749 -14.73 -7.07 -1.98
N ILE A 750 -15.57 -7.87 -1.33
CA ILE A 750 -16.37 -8.94 -1.92
C ILE A 750 -17.75 -8.95 -1.25
N GLU A 751 -18.82 -8.74 -2.02
CA GLU A 751 -20.19 -8.81 -1.48
C GLU A 751 -21.05 -9.91 -2.13
N PHE A 752 -22.14 -10.26 -1.47
CA PHE A 752 -23.00 -11.40 -1.76
C PHE A 752 -24.43 -10.98 -2.10
N ARG A 753 -24.89 -11.38 -3.28
CA ARG A 753 -26.31 -11.27 -3.68
C ARG A 753 -27.17 -12.34 -3.01
N GLU A 754 -28.49 -12.10 -2.96
CA GLU A 754 -29.48 -13.06 -2.43
C GLU A 754 -29.37 -14.42 -3.13
N ASP A 755 -29.18 -14.41 -4.46
CA ASP A 755 -29.13 -15.60 -5.32
C ASP A 755 -27.88 -16.48 -5.14
N GLY A 756 -26.82 -15.97 -4.49
CA GLY A 756 -25.59 -16.73 -4.16
C GLY A 756 -24.33 -16.21 -4.83
N ASP A 757 -24.48 -15.32 -5.82
CA ASP A 757 -23.41 -14.78 -6.65
C ASP A 757 -22.58 -13.72 -5.91
N LEU A 758 -21.25 -13.69 -6.17
CA LEU A 758 -20.35 -12.65 -5.68
C LEU A 758 -20.44 -11.39 -6.56
N VAL A 759 -20.33 -10.22 -5.94
CA VAL A 759 -19.94 -8.95 -6.54
C VAL A 759 -18.52 -8.66 -6.04
N LEU A 760 -17.59 -8.31 -6.94
CA LEU A 760 -16.18 -8.10 -6.61
C LEU A 760 -15.82 -6.63 -6.76
N GLY A 761 -15.36 -6.01 -5.68
CA GLY A 761 -15.10 -4.58 -5.60
C GLY A 761 -13.65 -4.23 -5.92
N LEU A 762 -13.41 -3.54 -7.04
CA LEU A 762 -12.09 -3.13 -7.48
C LEU A 762 -11.88 -1.62 -7.30
N ARG A 763 -10.78 -1.23 -6.65
CA ARG A 763 -10.38 0.16 -6.40
C ARG A 763 -9.04 0.46 -7.08
N ASP A 764 -8.88 1.64 -7.66
CA ASP A 764 -7.57 2.13 -8.10
C ASP A 764 -6.73 2.60 -6.90
N ARG A 765 -5.56 1.97 -6.70
CA ARG A 765 -4.54 2.38 -5.72
C ARG A 765 -4.09 3.84 -5.88
N GLN A 766 -4.14 4.43 -7.08
CA GLN A 766 -3.81 5.86 -7.26
C GLN A 766 -4.79 6.80 -6.55
N ALA A 767 -6.04 6.39 -6.36
CA ALA A 767 -7.06 7.16 -5.63
C ALA A 767 -6.67 7.44 -4.17
N ASP A 768 -5.78 6.61 -3.61
CA ASP A 768 -5.22 6.73 -2.26
C ASP A 768 -3.74 7.17 -2.26
N ALA A 769 -2.99 6.86 -3.32
CA ALA A 769 -1.56 7.20 -3.45
C ALA A 769 -1.26 8.60 -4.01
N ARG A 770 -2.21 9.22 -4.71
CA ARG A 770 -2.05 10.53 -5.37
C ARG A 770 -2.92 11.62 -4.76
N ILE A 771 -2.60 12.85 -5.12
CA ILE A 771 -3.41 14.03 -4.86
C ILE A 771 -4.01 14.54 -6.17
N LEU A 772 -5.21 15.14 -6.12
CA LEU A 772 -5.89 15.83 -7.23
C LEU A 772 -6.27 15.00 -8.48
N GLY A 773 -5.87 13.72 -8.57
CA GLY A 773 -6.36 12.79 -9.58
C GLY A 773 -7.85 12.50 -9.43
N ALA A 774 -8.49 12.02 -10.51
CA ALA A 774 -9.83 11.44 -10.44
C ALA A 774 -9.70 9.95 -10.13
N ALA A 775 -10.28 9.53 -9.00
CA ALA A 775 -10.31 8.13 -8.59
C ALA A 775 -11.23 7.28 -9.48
N SER A 776 -10.82 6.04 -9.78
CA SER A 776 -11.64 5.04 -10.50
C SER A 776 -11.75 3.72 -9.73
N GLY A 777 -12.70 2.89 -10.14
CA GLY A 777 -12.97 1.55 -9.60
C GLY A 777 -13.92 0.78 -10.51
N ASP A 778 -14.28 -0.44 -10.12
CA ASP A 778 -15.14 -1.33 -10.92
C ASP A 778 -15.90 -2.30 -9.97
N MET A 779 -17.06 -2.79 -10.40
CA MET A 779 -17.88 -3.78 -9.69
C MET A 779 -18.14 -5.00 -10.57
N VAL A 780 -17.31 -6.02 -10.45
CA VAL A 780 -17.41 -7.23 -11.29
C VAL A 780 -18.40 -8.22 -10.69
N LEU A 781 -19.59 -8.34 -11.30
CA LEU A 781 -20.53 -9.42 -11.01
C LEU A 781 -19.92 -10.79 -11.36
N THR A 782 -20.29 -11.83 -10.62
CA THR A 782 -19.98 -13.23 -10.94
C THR A 782 -21.25 -14.09 -11.06
N MET A 783 -21.09 -15.35 -11.43
CA MET A 783 -22.14 -16.37 -11.43
C MET A 783 -21.59 -17.69 -10.86
N ASP A 784 -22.26 -18.31 -9.87
CA ASP A 784 -21.91 -19.67 -9.42
C ASP A 784 -22.19 -20.68 -10.55
N ALA A 785 -21.12 -21.32 -11.03
CA ALA A 785 -21.20 -22.41 -12.00
C ALA A 785 -21.68 -23.73 -11.36
N GLY A 786 -21.96 -23.72 -10.07
CA GLY A 786 -22.24 -24.89 -9.24
C GLY A 786 -20.95 -25.47 -8.66
N SER A 787 -21.10 -26.23 -7.57
CA SER A 787 -20.00 -26.69 -6.69
C SER A 787 -19.24 -25.56 -5.94
N GLY A 788 -19.79 -24.33 -5.95
CA GLY A 788 -19.22 -23.18 -5.26
C GLY A 788 -17.96 -22.68 -5.96
N ARG A 789 -18.08 -22.43 -7.27
CA ARG A 789 -17.04 -21.85 -8.11
C ARG A 789 -17.66 -20.80 -9.01
N TYR A 790 -17.12 -19.60 -8.95
CA TYR A 790 -17.68 -18.41 -9.57
C TYR A 790 -16.98 -18.07 -10.89
N ILE A 791 -17.77 -17.67 -11.87
CA ILE A 791 -17.30 -17.18 -13.18
C ILE A 791 -17.61 -15.68 -13.22
N PRO A 792 -16.62 -14.79 -13.40
CA PRO A 792 -16.87 -13.36 -13.53
C PRO A 792 -17.56 -13.01 -14.85
N LEU A 793 -18.41 -11.99 -14.80
CA LEU A 793 -19.22 -11.48 -15.91
C LEU A 793 -18.74 -10.07 -16.28
N THR A 794 -17.54 -9.99 -16.86
CA THR A 794 -16.86 -8.72 -17.19
C THR A 794 -17.25 -8.15 -18.56
N VAL A 795 -17.81 -8.96 -19.47
CA VAL A 795 -18.19 -8.52 -20.82
C VAL A 795 -19.55 -9.12 -21.24
N PRO A 796 -20.59 -8.28 -21.47
CA PRO A 796 -20.65 -6.87 -21.10
C PRO A 796 -20.55 -6.68 -19.58
N GLU A 797 -20.00 -5.54 -19.17
CA GLU A 797 -20.09 -4.99 -17.82
C GLU A 797 -21.56 -5.03 -17.34
N PHE A 798 -21.82 -5.60 -16.16
CA PHE A 798 -23.18 -5.67 -15.61
C PHE A 798 -23.58 -4.39 -14.87
N TYR A 799 -22.79 -4.01 -13.85
CA TYR A 799 -23.07 -2.82 -13.05
C TYR A 799 -22.59 -1.57 -13.78
N GLN A 800 -23.50 -0.67 -14.11
CA GLN A 800 -23.24 0.50 -14.95
C GLN A 800 -22.80 1.69 -14.08
N ASP A 801 -21.53 1.68 -13.66
CA ASP A 801 -20.97 2.65 -12.70
C ASP A 801 -20.45 3.96 -13.34
N ASN A 802 -20.64 4.10 -14.65
CA ASN A 802 -20.26 5.27 -15.43
C ASN A 802 -21.21 6.46 -15.12
N LEU A 803 -21.01 7.12 -13.95
CA LEU A 803 -21.96 8.07 -13.34
C LEU A 803 -21.81 9.53 -13.82
N LEU A 804 -20.76 10.24 -13.34
CA LEU A 804 -20.34 11.57 -13.83
C LEU A 804 -18.92 11.52 -14.42
N HIS A 805 -18.16 10.47 -14.10
CA HIS A 805 -16.90 10.09 -14.76
C HIS A 805 -17.06 8.69 -15.35
N ALA A 806 -16.07 8.23 -16.11
CA ALA A 806 -15.97 6.80 -16.36
C ALA A 806 -15.61 6.08 -15.06
N GLU A 807 -16.05 4.83 -14.89
CA GLU A 807 -15.57 3.95 -13.81
C GLU A 807 -15.71 4.58 -12.40
N SER A 808 -16.89 5.14 -12.09
CA SER A 808 -17.06 6.07 -10.94
C SER A 808 -17.21 5.38 -9.57
N SER A 809 -17.36 4.07 -9.50
CA SER A 809 -17.30 3.33 -8.23
C SER A 809 -15.88 3.37 -7.65
N TRP A 810 -15.72 3.13 -6.35
CA TRP A 810 -14.41 2.90 -5.72
C TRP A 810 -14.27 1.49 -5.16
N GLY A 811 -15.13 0.57 -5.58
CA GLY A 811 -15.02 -0.85 -5.30
C GLY A 811 -15.16 -1.25 -3.83
N THR A 812 -15.70 -0.40 -2.95
CA THR A 812 -16.17 -0.81 -1.62
C THR A 812 -17.68 -0.90 -1.64
N LEU A 813 -18.25 -1.93 -1.02
CA LEU A 813 -19.54 -2.51 -1.34
C LEU A 813 -20.38 -2.75 -0.08
N ALA A 814 -21.68 -2.46 -0.16
CA ALA A 814 -22.66 -2.94 0.82
C ALA A 814 -23.84 -3.63 0.12
N SER A 815 -24.08 -4.89 0.43
CA SER A 815 -25.22 -5.65 -0.07
C SER A 815 -26.44 -5.39 0.78
N MET A 816 -27.59 -5.21 0.12
CA MET A 816 -28.89 -5.18 0.79
C MET A 816 -29.79 -6.26 0.18
N PRO A 817 -29.62 -7.55 0.56
CA PRO A 817 -30.35 -8.66 -0.05
C PRO A 817 -31.88 -8.53 0.03
N TRP A 818 -32.41 -7.81 1.03
CA TRP A 818 -33.85 -7.58 1.18
C TRP A 818 -34.42 -6.47 0.29
N LEU A 819 -33.56 -5.62 -0.29
CA LEU A 819 -33.93 -4.65 -1.32
C LEU A 819 -33.50 -5.11 -2.73
N ASP A 820 -32.70 -6.19 -2.81
CA ASP A 820 -32.02 -6.67 -4.01
C ASP A 820 -31.11 -5.61 -4.65
N GLN A 821 -30.25 -5.03 -3.83
CA GLN A 821 -29.36 -3.93 -4.21
C GLN A 821 -27.93 -4.20 -3.75
N VAL A 822 -26.97 -3.54 -4.41
CA VAL A 822 -25.62 -3.31 -3.90
C VAL A 822 -25.33 -1.82 -3.94
N VAL A 823 -24.67 -1.30 -2.91
CA VAL A 823 -24.20 0.08 -2.83
C VAL A 823 -22.70 0.07 -3.09
N SER A 824 -22.14 1.11 -3.73
CA SER A 824 -20.70 1.37 -3.69
C SER A 824 -20.41 2.81 -3.31
N THR A 825 -19.29 3.07 -2.63
CA THR A 825 -18.73 4.42 -2.58
C THR A 825 -18.28 4.87 -3.99
N ALA A 826 -18.31 6.17 -4.26
CA ALA A 826 -18.15 6.72 -5.61
C ALA A 826 -17.60 8.15 -5.66
N ILE A 827 -16.93 8.49 -6.77
CA ILE A 827 -16.50 9.85 -7.13
C ILE A 827 -17.66 10.67 -7.69
N ASP A 828 -17.76 11.93 -7.24
CA ASP A 828 -18.72 12.93 -7.72
C ASP A 828 -20.15 12.36 -7.98
N PRO A 829 -20.78 11.60 -7.05
CA PRO A 829 -22.02 10.86 -7.33
C PRO A 829 -23.19 11.77 -7.77
N VAL A 830 -23.27 12.97 -7.17
CA VAL A 830 -24.24 14.02 -7.49
C VAL A 830 -23.56 15.36 -7.83
N THR A 831 -22.51 15.74 -7.07
CA THR A 831 -21.83 17.03 -7.15
C THR A 831 -20.36 16.86 -7.54
N ILE A 832 -19.79 17.80 -8.32
CA ILE A 832 -18.37 17.73 -8.73
C ILE A 832 -17.43 18.25 -7.61
N TYR A 833 -16.31 17.56 -7.39
CA TYR A 833 -15.42 17.64 -6.22
C TYR A 833 -16.11 17.15 -4.93
N SER A 834 -16.72 15.97 -5.02
CA SER A 834 -17.41 15.32 -3.91
C SER A 834 -17.12 13.81 -3.86
N GLY A 835 -17.36 13.21 -2.70
CA GLY A 835 -17.36 11.76 -2.52
C GLY A 835 -18.63 11.34 -1.78
N GLY A 836 -19.11 10.15 -2.07
CA GLY A 836 -20.37 9.64 -1.51
C GLY A 836 -20.63 8.22 -2.00
N ALA A 837 -21.89 7.88 -2.25
CA ALA A 837 -22.26 6.54 -2.69
C ALA A 837 -23.34 6.52 -3.78
N ALA A 838 -23.43 5.39 -4.47
CA ALA A 838 -24.45 5.08 -5.45
C ALA A 838 -25.05 3.68 -5.20
N TRP A 839 -26.37 3.56 -5.35
CA TRP A 839 -27.13 2.34 -5.15
C TRP A 839 -27.50 1.74 -6.51
N PHE A 840 -27.17 0.46 -6.71
CA PHE A 840 -27.35 -0.28 -7.95
C PHE A 840 -28.41 -1.38 -7.77
N ASP A 841 -29.27 -1.52 -8.77
CA ASP A 841 -30.31 -2.56 -8.84
C ASP A 841 -29.72 -3.89 -9.35
N ASN A 842 -29.84 -4.98 -8.58
CA ASN A 842 -29.24 -6.28 -8.91
C ASN A 842 -29.93 -7.03 -10.08
N ILE A 843 -31.00 -6.47 -10.66
CA ILE A 843 -31.70 -7.02 -11.83
C ILE A 843 -31.15 -6.42 -13.14
N SER A 844 -30.85 -5.12 -13.15
CA SER A 844 -30.53 -4.34 -14.35
C SER A 844 -29.14 -3.69 -14.33
N GLY A 845 -28.46 -3.68 -13.19
CA GLY A 845 -27.11 -3.13 -13.02
C GLY A 845 -27.03 -1.61 -13.00
N TYR A 846 -28.13 -0.88 -13.20
CA TYR A 846 -28.12 0.58 -13.20
C TYR A 846 -28.12 1.19 -11.79
N ALA A 847 -27.34 2.25 -11.59
CA ALA A 847 -27.44 3.11 -10.42
C ALA A 847 -28.76 3.91 -10.43
N PHE A 848 -29.61 3.72 -9.42
CA PHE A 848 -30.94 4.34 -9.33
C PHE A 848 -31.04 5.44 -8.24
N ALA A 849 -30.21 5.38 -7.20
CA ALA A 849 -30.09 6.41 -6.16
C ALA A 849 -28.61 6.75 -5.91
N ARG A 850 -28.35 7.97 -5.41
CA ARG A 850 -27.02 8.55 -5.22
C ARG A 850 -27.05 9.61 -4.14
N GLU A 851 -26.02 9.67 -3.29
CA GLU A 851 -25.92 10.63 -2.17
C GLU A 851 -24.46 11.08 -2.02
N THR A 852 -24.24 12.38 -1.78
CA THR A 852 -22.95 13.01 -1.49
C THR A 852 -22.67 13.00 0.02
N VAL A 853 -21.56 12.41 0.47
CA VAL A 853 -21.17 12.36 1.89
C VAL A 853 -20.24 13.53 2.27
N TYR A 854 -19.32 13.93 1.39
CA TYR A 854 -18.50 15.14 1.54
C TYR A 854 -18.39 15.91 0.23
N ALA A 855 -18.16 17.23 0.29
CA ALA A 855 -17.89 18.05 -0.89
C ALA A 855 -16.95 19.23 -0.60
N GLY A 856 -16.08 19.57 -1.56
CA GLY A 856 -15.32 20.84 -1.57
C GLY A 856 -13.81 20.70 -1.77
N ALA A 857 -13.32 21.14 -2.94
CA ALA A 857 -11.94 20.93 -3.41
C ALA A 857 -10.79 21.53 -2.56
N ASN A 858 -11.07 22.51 -1.67
CA ASN A 858 -10.06 23.16 -0.82
C ASN A 858 -10.07 22.66 0.64
N VAL A 859 -10.89 21.67 0.96
CA VAL A 859 -11.20 21.22 2.34
C VAL A 859 -11.23 19.69 2.46
N THR A 860 -11.12 18.97 1.33
CA THR A 860 -11.27 17.52 1.20
C THR A 860 -10.28 17.00 0.15
N PHE A 861 -10.26 15.69 -0.08
CA PHE A 861 -9.52 15.06 -1.18
C PHE A 861 -9.98 15.46 -2.60
N GLY A 862 -11.09 16.21 -2.70
CA GLY A 862 -11.61 16.71 -3.98
C GLY A 862 -12.16 15.58 -4.84
N LYS A 863 -11.30 15.05 -5.73
CA LYS A 863 -11.61 13.94 -6.66
C LYS A 863 -10.82 12.66 -6.40
N ALA A 864 -9.83 12.69 -5.51
CA ALA A 864 -9.21 11.49 -4.98
C ALA A 864 -10.17 10.84 -3.95
N ALA A 865 -10.10 9.53 -3.75
CA ALA A 865 -11.15 8.79 -3.05
C ALA A 865 -11.16 9.05 -1.54
N GLY A 866 -11.94 10.02 -1.08
CA GLY A 866 -11.98 10.42 0.33
C GLY A 866 -12.79 9.50 1.24
N LEU A 867 -13.47 8.47 0.70
CA LEU A 867 -14.10 7.42 1.49
C LEU A 867 -13.31 6.10 1.39
N GLY A 868 -13.36 5.32 2.46
CA GLY A 868 -12.93 3.93 2.48
C GLY A 868 -14.11 3.00 2.24
N ASP A 869 -14.34 2.12 3.20
CA ASP A 869 -15.33 1.05 3.15
C ASP A 869 -16.75 1.49 3.56
N ILE A 870 -17.77 0.65 3.35
CA ILE A 870 -19.18 0.93 3.58
C ILE A 870 -19.98 -0.31 4.02
N GLU A 871 -20.71 -0.22 5.14
CA GLU A 871 -21.56 -1.31 5.68
C GLU A 871 -22.97 -0.78 6.00
N ALA A 872 -24.00 -1.62 5.86
CA ALA A 872 -25.39 -1.31 6.16
C ALA A 872 -25.67 -1.36 7.68
N LEU A 873 -26.15 -0.24 8.26
CA LEU A 873 -26.49 -0.15 9.69
C LEU A 873 -27.72 -0.98 10.12
N CYS A 874 -28.24 -1.84 9.24
CA CYS A 874 -29.47 -2.60 9.36
C CYS A 874 -29.38 -3.90 8.56
N PHE A 875 -29.89 -5.03 9.09
CA PHE A 875 -30.08 -6.26 8.31
C PHE A 875 -31.49 -6.84 8.49
N ALA A 876 -32.07 -7.33 7.39
CA ALA A 876 -33.36 -8.02 7.40
C ALA A 876 -33.22 -9.51 7.79
N LEU A 877 -33.15 -9.76 9.10
CA LEU A 877 -32.97 -11.06 9.77
C LEU A 877 -33.53 -12.30 9.02
N THR A 878 -32.68 -12.97 8.23
CA THR A 878 -32.92 -14.31 7.70
C THR A 878 -32.61 -15.36 8.78
N PRO A 879 -33.51 -16.33 9.05
CA PRO A 879 -33.32 -17.29 10.14
C PRO A 879 -32.50 -18.52 9.69
N THR A 880 -31.46 -18.86 10.46
CA THR A 880 -30.68 -20.09 10.32
C THR A 880 -31.59 -21.33 10.34
N PRO A 881 -31.45 -22.29 9.41
CA PRO A 881 -32.35 -23.45 9.33
C PRO A 881 -32.18 -24.38 10.53
N THR A 882 -33.13 -24.32 11.47
CA THR A 882 -33.16 -25.20 12.65
C THR A 882 -33.33 -26.67 12.23
N ALA A 883 -32.53 -27.55 12.83
CA ALA A 883 -32.45 -28.97 12.46
C ALA A 883 -33.82 -29.67 12.53
N THR A 884 -34.30 -30.16 11.37
CA THR A 884 -35.64 -30.77 11.26
C THR A 884 -35.67 -32.19 11.81
N HIS A 885 -36.21 -32.34 13.02
CA HIS A 885 -36.55 -33.65 13.58
C HIS A 885 -37.67 -34.32 12.77
N THR A 886 -37.31 -35.37 12.03
CA THR A 886 -38.19 -36.32 11.34
C THR A 886 -38.27 -37.60 12.21
N PRO A 887 -39.39 -38.35 12.37
CA PRO A 887 -40.53 -38.49 11.45
C PRO A 887 -41.95 -38.40 12.07
N THR A 888 -42.99 -38.40 11.23
CA THR A 888 -43.99 -39.50 11.07
C THR A 888 -45.08 -39.11 10.03
N GLN A 889 -45.57 -40.06 9.24
CA GLN A 889 -46.61 -39.86 8.21
C GLN A 889 -48.05 -39.87 8.77
N ALA A 890 -48.95 -39.12 8.13
CA ALA A 890 -50.38 -39.48 8.03
C ALA A 890 -51.06 -38.83 6.81
N ASP A 891 -51.45 -39.66 5.84
CA ASP A 891 -52.58 -39.59 4.87
C ASP A 891 -52.93 -38.31 4.06
N SER A 892 -53.30 -38.57 2.79
CA SER A 892 -53.86 -37.61 1.81
C SER A 892 -55.40 -37.62 1.82
N PRO A 893 -56.06 -36.56 1.31
CA PRO A 893 -56.88 -36.83 0.12
C PRO A 893 -56.90 -35.75 -0.99
N THR A 894 -57.37 -36.20 -2.15
CA THR A 894 -57.55 -35.56 -3.48
C THR A 894 -58.55 -34.36 -3.51
N PRO A 895 -58.40 -33.37 -4.41
CA PRO A 895 -59.21 -32.13 -4.43
C PRO A 895 -60.52 -32.19 -5.26
N SER A 896 -61.44 -31.21 -5.08
CA SER A 896 -62.60 -30.99 -5.96
C SER A 896 -63.26 -29.57 -5.88
N ALA A 897 -63.42 -28.94 -7.06
CA ALA A 897 -64.49 -28.03 -7.55
C ALA A 897 -65.07 -26.83 -6.73
N THR A 898 -64.97 -25.63 -7.32
CA THR A 898 -65.83 -24.42 -7.16
C THR A 898 -67.26 -24.65 -7.73
N PRO A 899 -68.36 -24.00 -7.27
CA PRO A 899 -68.71 -22.62 -7.74
C PRO A 899 -69.63 -21.70 -6.85
N THR A 900 -69.38 -20.38 -6.93
CA THR A 900 -70.33 -19.23 -7.09
C THR A 900 -71.54 -18.97 -6.16
N ALA A 901 -71.54 -17.81 -5.46
CA ALA A 901 -72.58 -16.73 -5.42
C ALA A 901 -72.27 -15.72 -4.27
N SER A 902 -72.57 -14.41 -4.21
CA SER A 902 -72.99 -13.29 -5.09
C SER A 902 -73.95 -12.36 -4.31
N VAL A 903 -73.56 -11.12 -3.98
CA VAL A 903 -74.46 -10.01 -3.51
C VAL A 903 -73.94 -8.64 -4.00
N THR A 904 -74.85 -7.70 -4.26
CA THR A 904 -74.67 -6.35 -4.86
C THR A 904 -75.59 -5.33 -4.17
N ALA A 905 -75.45 -3.99 -4.23
CA ALA A 905 -74.51 -3.03 -4.86
C ALA A 905 -74.48 -1.75 -3.93
N SER A 906 -74.24 -0.46 -4.29
CA SER A 906 -74.01 0.30 -5.53
C SER A 906 -73.55 1.74 -5.19
N LEU A 907 -72.96 2.51 -6.14
CA LEU A 907 -73.36 3.88 -6.54
C LEU A 907 -72.28 4.61 -7.41
N THR A 908 -72.71 5.50 -8.30
CA THR A 908 -71.85 6.22 -9.26
C THR A 908 -72.42 7.60 -9.64
N PRO A 909 -71.62 8.69 -9.64
CA PRO A 909 -71.94 9.93 -10.35
C PRO A 909 -71.29 9.97 -11.76
N SER A 910 -71.98 10.59 -12.73
CA SER A 910 -71.54 10.69 -14.13
C SER A 910 -70.94 12.06 -14.46
N ILE A 911 -69.96 12.11 -15.36
CA ILE A 911 -69.46 13.36 -15.96
C ILE A 911 -69.53 13.24 -17.50
N THR A 912 -70.02 14.30 -18.16
CA THR A 912 -70.27 14.36 -19.60
C THR A 912 -68.99 14.64 -20.40
N PRO A 913 -68.72 13.96 -21.53
CA PRO A 913 -67.58 14.26 -22.38
C PRO A 913 -67.73 15.62 -23.09
N THR A 914 -66.64 16.39 -23.17
CA THR A 914 -66.53 17.61 -23.99
C THR A 914 -65.77 17.28 -25.28
N ALA A 915 -66.06 18.02 -26.36
CA ALA A 915 -65.57 17.68 -27.70
C ALA A 915 -64.04 17.74 -27.83
N THR A 916 -63.45 16.63 -28.29
CA THR A 916 -62.05 16.53 -28.71
C THR A 916 -61.84 17.24 -30.05
N PRO A 917 -60.77 18.04 -30.25
CA PRO A 917 -60.44 18.60 -31.56
C PRO A 917 -60.11 17.49 -32.56
N SER A 918 -60.56 17.62 -33.81
CA SER A 918 -60.48 16.56 -34.83
C SER A 918 -59.18 16.54 -35.63
N GLU A 919 -58.14 17.23 -35.16
CA GLU A 919 -56.83 17.31 -35.82
C GLU A 919 -55.74 17.55 -34.76
N TYR A 920 -54.67 16.75 -34.82
CA TYR A 920 -53.53 16.81 -33.89
C TYR A 920 -52.24 16.90 -34.69
N ILE A 921 -51.47 17.99 -34.51
CA ILE A 921 -50.11 18.07 -35.03
C ILE A 921 -49.20 17.31 -34.06
N ILE A 922 -48.85 16.08 -34.43
CA ILE A 922 -47.87 15.27 -33.68
C ILE A 922 -46.48 15.68 -34.11
N TYR A 923 -45.75 16.37 -33.23
CA TYR A 923 -44.31 16.55 -33.39
C TYR A 923 -43.61 15.28 -32.93
N ILE A 924 -43.10 14.50 -33.89
CA ILE A 924 -42.17 13.40 -33.61
C ILE A 924 -40.75 14.01 -33.64
N PRO A 925 -40.04 14.11 -32.51
CA PRO A 925 -38.64 14.51 -32.52
C PRO A 925 -37.79 13.37 -33.09
N PHE A 926 -37.58 13.39 -34.40
CA PHE A 926 -36.59 12.54 -35.06
C PHE A 926 -35.22 13.21 -34.99
N ILE A 927 -34.35 12.69 -34.13
CA ILE A 927 -32.91 12.94 -34.22
C ILE A 927 -32.36 11.91 -35.21
N ASP A 928 -31.82 12.40 -36.34
CA ASP A 928 -31.00 11.59 -37.22
C ASP A 928 -29.64 11.40 -36.55
N ALA A 929 -29.60 10.51 -35.56
CA ALA A 929 -28.37 9.94 -35.06
C ALA A 929 -27.84 9.04 -36.18
N ALA A 930 -27.15 9.65 -37.13
CA ALA A 930 -26.31 8.99 -38.10
C ALA A 930 -25.15 8.32 -37.34
N LYS A 931 -25.47 7.24 -36.63
CA LYS A 931 -24.52 6.43 -35.89
C LYS A 931 -23.44 6.03 -36.87
N CYS A 932 -22.24 6.55 -36.65
CA CYS A 932 -21.07 5.90 -37.17
C CYS A 932 -21.09 4.47 -36.63
N VAL A 933 -21.01 3.51 -37.56
CA VAL A 933 -20.95 2.09 -37.30
C VAL A 933 -19.49 1.73 -37.58
N PRO A 934 -18.67 1.38 -36.57
CA PRO A 934 -17.27 1.02 -36.76
C PRO A 934 -17.05 0.01 -37.89
N GLU A 935 -17.96 -0.97 -37.99
CA GLU A 935 -18.02 -2.02 -39.02
C GLU A 935 -18.43 -1.51 -40.43
N ALA A 936 -18.40 -0.20 -40.65
CA ALA A 936 -18.61 0.48 -41.92
C ALA A 936 -17.58 1.59 -42.20
N ILE A 937 -16.56 1.75 -41.35
CA ILE A 937 -15.40 2.62 -41.61
C ILE A 937 -14.35 1.79 -42.34
N PHE A 938 -13.85 2.33 -43.45
CA PHE A 938 -12.80 1.71 -44.24
C PHE A 938 -11.72 2.74 -44.59
N THR A 939 -10.52 2.26 -44.89
CA THR A 939 -9.30 3.06 -44.96
C THR A 939 -8.48 2.75 -46.22
N ASP A 940 -7.96 3.81 -46.83
CA ASP A 940 -6.91 3.76 -47.84
C ASP A 940 -5.56 4.01 -47.14
N ALA A 941 -4.91 2.94 -46.67
CA ALA A 941 -3.68 3.01 -45.89
C ALA A 941 -2.43 2.81 -46.76
N VAL A 942 -1.38 3.60 -46.54
CA VAL A 942 -0.08 3.41 -47.20
C VAL A 942 1.01 3.19 -46.16
N LEU A 943 1.63 2.02 -46.19
CA LEU A 943 2.82 1.70 -45.41
C LEU A 943 4.04 2.23 -46.15
N VAL A 944 4.75 3.18 -45.53
CA VAL A 944 5.96 3.82 -46.06
C VAL A 944 7.15 3.32 -45.23
N LEU A 945 7.83 2.30 -45.75
CA LEU A 945 8.83 1.53 -45.01
C LEU A 945 10.26 1.88 -45.43
N ASP A 946 11.10 2.19 -44.45
CA ASP A 946 12.51 2.47 -44.63
C ASP A 946 13.29 1.21 -45.03
N MET A 947 13.87 1.26 -46.22
CA MET A 947 14.73 0.23 -46.82
C MET A 947 16.16 0.76 -46.97
N SER A 948 16.62 1.56 -46.00
CA SER A 948 17.98 2.08 -45.93
C SER A 948 18.95 1.12 -45.25
N THR A 949 20.25 1.26 -45.52
CA THR A 949 21.27 0.36 -44.96
C THR A 949 21.40 0.41 -43.42
N SER A 950 20.87 1.41 -42.72
CA SER A 950 20.87 1.44 -41.25
C SER A 950 19.89 0.44 -40.64
N MET A 951 18.82 0.08 -41.36
CA MET A 951 17.87 -0.99 -41.01
C MET A 951 18.48 -2.41 -41.07
N TYR A 952 19.73 -2.58 -41.54
CA TYR A 952 20.48 -3.84 -41.35
C TYR A 952 20.98 -4.05 -39.91
N ARG A 953 20.95 -3.02 -39.06
CA ARG A 953 21.27 -3.17 -37.63
C ARG A 953 20.28 -4.13 -36.98
N GLN A 954 20.75 -4.86 -35.97
CA GLN A 954 19.91 -5.80 -35.23
C GLN A 954 19.04 -5.08 -34.20
N THR A 955 17.85 -5.64 -34.03
CA THR A 955 17.01 -5.54 -32.81
C THR A 955 17.77 -6.11 -31.61
N ARG A 956 17.36 -5.79 -30.37
CA ARG A 956 17.91 -6.41 -29.16
C ARG A 956 17.53 -7.89 -29.09
N GLY A 957 16.39 -8.28 -29.67
CA GLY A 957 16.02 -9.67 -29.95
C GLY A 957 16.88 -10.40 -31.01
N GLY A 958 17.76 -9.69 -31.73
CA GLY A 958 18.78 -10.28 -32.59
C GLY A 958 18.39 -10.52 -34.06
N ARG A 959 17.18 -10.18 -34.49
CA ARG A 959 16.78 -10.09 -35.91
C ARG A 959 17.11 -8.71 -36.50
N SER A 960 17.15 -8.54 -37.81
CA SER A 960 17.35 -7.20 -38.41
C SER A 960 16.09 -6.33 -38.26
N LYS A 961 16.27 -4.99 -38.23
CA LYS A 961 15.14 -4.05 -38.21
C LYS A 961 14.26 -4.18 -39.47
N HIS A 962 14.84 -4.52 -40.63
CA HIS A 962 14.08 -4.86 -41.84
C HIS A 962 13.10 -6.02 -41.63
N GLU A 963 13.55 -7.13 -41.04
CA GLU A 963 12.71 -8.32 -40.78
C GLU A 963 11.57 -7.97 -39.82
N ALA A 964 11.87 -7.25 -38.73
CA ALA A 964 10.87 -6.80 -37.77
C ALA A 964 9.81 -5.86 -38.41
N ALA A 965 10.25 -4.89 -39.21
CA ALA A 965 9.34 -3.97 -39.90
C ALA A 965 8.46 -4.67 -40.95
N ILE A 966 8.99 -5.67 -41.67
CA ILE A 966 8.20 -6.45 -42.63
C ILE A 966 7.19 -7.36 -41.92
N GLU A 967 7.57 -8.00 -40.81
CA GLU A 967 6.65 -8.83 -40.02
C GLU A 967 5.52 -7.99 -39.41
N ALA A 968 5.85 -6.81 -38.85
CA ALA A 968 4.85 -5.90 -38.29
C ALA A 968 3.95 -5.27 -39.39
N ALA A 969 4.49 -4.99 -40.58
CA ALA A 969 3.70 -4.58 -41.74
C ALA A 969 2.73 -5.69 -42.21
N ARG A 970 3.14 -6.96 -42.18
CA ARG A 970 2.23 -8.10 -42.44
C ARG A 970 1.15 -8.22 -41.37
N LEU A 971 1.50 -8.01 -40.09
CA LEU A 971 0.51 -7.98 -39.00
C LEU A 971 -0.52 -6.87 -39.24
N PHE A 972 -0.11 -5.64 -39.53
CA PHE A 972 -1.03 -4.55 -39.88
C PHE A 972 -1.93 -4.94 -41.05
N VAL A 973 -1.35 -5.42 -42.16
CA VAL A 973 -2.09 -5.90 -43.33
C VAL A 973 -3.09 -7.00 -42.94
N SER A 974 -2.79 -7.86 -41.96
CA SER A 974 -3.71 -8.91 -41.47
C SER A 974 -4.90 -8.39 -40.64
N LEU A 975 -4.83 -7.16 -40.11
CA LEU A 975 -5.89 -6.52 -39.34
C LEU A 975 -6.88 -5.73 -40.23
N MET A 976 -6.48 -5.32 -41.43
CA MET A 976 -7.35 -4.60 -42.38
C MET A 976 -8.34 -5.55 -43.08
N ASP A 977 -9.59 -5.13 -43.24
CA ASP A 977 -10.63 -5.89 -43.95
C ASP A 977 -10.57 -5.63 -45.47
N LEU A 978 -9.74 -6.42 -46.14
CA LEU A 978 -9.52 -6.35 -47.58
C LEU A 978 -10.61 -7.08 -48.40
N GLU A 979 -11.59 -7.76 -47.78
CA GLU A 979 -12.65 -8.48 -48.52
C GLU A 979 -13.86 -7.54 -48.78
N PRO A 980 -14.29 -7.33 -50.05
CA PRO A 980 -15.41 -6.42 -50.34
C PRO A 980 -16.73 -6.85 -49.69
N ASP A 981 -17.31 -5.95 -48.89
CA ASP A 981 -18.61 -6.14 -48.25
C ASP A 981 -19.76 -6.27 -49.28
N ARG A 982 -20.99 -6.48 -48.79
CA ARG A 982 -22.20 -6.57 -49.63
C ARG A 982 -22.52 -5.29 -50.42
N ARG A 983 -21.87 -4.15 -50.12
CA ARG A 983 -21.94 -2.87 -50.85
C ARG A 983 -20.68 -2.59 -51.67
N GLY A 984 -19.64 -3.42 -51.55
CA GLY A 984 -18.35 -3.29 -52.22
C GLY A 984 -17.33 -2.41 -51.49
N ALA A 985 -17.60 -2.00 -50.24
CA ALA A 985 -16.65 -1.29 -49.39
C ALA A 985 -15.65 -2.27 -48.75
N HIS A 986 -14.42 -1.81 -48.54
CA HIS A 986 -13.28 -2.58 -48.02
C HIS A 986 -12.09 -1.65 -47.77
N ASP A 987 -11.17 -2.08 -46.92
CA ASP A 987 -9.86 -1.47 -46.75
C ASP A 987 -8.96 -1.73 -47.95
N ARG A 988 -7.99 -0.83 -48.18
CA ARG A 988 -6.93 -1.01 -49.18
C ARG A 988 -5.59 -0.62 -48.60
N VAL A 989 -4.58 -1.46 -48.83
CA VAL A 989 -3.21 -1.17 -48.44
C VAL A 989 -2.33 -0.94 -49.67
N GLY A 990 -1.59 0.16 -49.66
CA GLY A 990 -0.45 0.43 -50.54
C GLY A 990 0.87 0.25 -49.79
N ILE A 991 1.90 -0.20 -50.50
CA ILE A 991 3.25 -0.41 -49.96
C ILE A 991 4.24 0.48 -50.73
N VAL A 992 4.96 1.32 -50.00
CA VAL A 992 6.04 2.19 -50.50
C VAL A 992 7.33 1.83 -49.78
N GLY A 993 8.39 1.57 -50.55
CA GLY A 993 9.75 1.46 -50.03
C GLY A 993 10.53 2.75 -50.28
N PHE A 994 11.46 3.10 -49.38
CA PHE A 994 12.37 4.23 -49.61
C PHE A 994 13.79 4.03 -49.08
N ASN A 995 14.74 4.76 -49.67
CA ASN A 995 16.11 4.97 -49.21
C ASN A 995 16.62 6.31 -49.77
N ASP A 996 17.61 6.37 -50.68
CA ASP A 996 17.96 7.62 -51.42
C ASP A 996 16.94 7.98 -52.53
N ARG A 997 15.96 7.09 -52.74
CA ARG A 997 14.78 7.23 -53.61
C ARG A 997 13.57 6.66 -52.89
N ALA A 998 12.35 7.05 -53.26
CA ALA A 998 11.13 6.33 -52.87
C ALA A 998 10.49 5.67 -54.11
N TRP A 999 9.73 4.59 -53.90
CA TRP A 999 8.95 3.94 -54.95
C TRP A 999 7.69 3.25 -54.40
N THR A 1000 6.59 3.34 -55.15
CA THR A 1000 5.45 2.41 -54.99
C THR A 1000 5.90 0.98 -55.30
N GLU A 1001 5.80 0.06 -54.33
CA GLU A 1001 5.97 -1.39 -54.54
C GLU A 1001 4.63 -2.05 -54.90
N VAL A 1002 3.56 -1.62 -54.25
CA VAL A 1002 2.17 -2.00 -54.50
C VAL A 1002 1.31 -0.75 -54.30
N GLY A 1003 0.51 -0.36 -55.30
CA GLY A 1003 -0.48 0.72 -55.11
C GLY A 1003 -1.63 0.26 -54.22
N LEU A 1004 -2.53 1.16 -53.79
CA LEU A 1004 -3.71 0.82 -52.97
C LEU A 1004 -4.44 -0.41 -53.55
N SER A 1005 -4.38 -1.52 -52.81
CA SER A 1005 -4.89 -2.82 -53.25
C SER A 1005 -5.58 -3.54 -52.10
N ASN A 1006 -6.57 -4.35 -52.45
CA ASN A 1006 -7.24 -5.29 -51.54
C ASN A 1006 -6.89 -6.76 -51.86
N ASP A 1007 -6.03 -7.01 -52.86
CA ASP A 1007 -5.41 -8.32 -53.06
C ASP A 1007 -4.33 -8.54 -51.99
N ARG A 1008 -4.73 -9.19 -50.89
CA ARG A 1008 -3.88 -9.60 -49.78
C ARG A 1008 -2.60 -10.30 -50.25
N ALA A 1009 -2.69 -11.22 -51.21
CA ALA A 1009 -1.54 -11.97 -51.70
C ALA A 1009 -0.57 -11.09 -52.52
N ALA A 1010 -1.09 -10.11 -53.27
CA ALA A 1010 -0.26 -9.15 -53.99
C ALA A 1010 0.45 -8.14 -53.04
N VAL A 1011 -0.21 -7.74 -51.95
CA VAL A 1011 0.37 -6.90 -50.88
C VAL A 1011 1.44 -7.68 -50.11
N ASP A 1012 1.12 -8.91 -49.67
CA ASP A 1012 2.03 -9.81 -48.96
C ASP A 1012 3.28 -10.13 -49.79
N ALA A 1013 3.13 -10.44 -51.09
CA ALA A 1013 4.26 -10.64 -52.00
C ALA A 1013 4.98 -9.33 -52.36
N GLY A 1014 4.36 -8.18 -52.09
CA GLY A 1014 4.98 -6.85 -52.22
C GLY A 1014 5.99 -6.59 -51.11
N LEU A 1015 5.62 -6.88 -49.87
CA LEU A 1015 6.48 -6.73 -48.70
C LEU A 1015 7.80 -7.53 -48.84
N ASP A 1016 7.76 -8.74 -49.39
CA ASP A 1016 8.98 -9.53 -49.68
C ASP A 1016 9.95 -8.81 -50.63
N ARG A 1017 9.44 -8.17 -51.68
CA ARG A 1017 10.24 -7.52 -52.74
C ARG A 1017 10.88 -6.19 -52.32
N LEU A 1018 10.57 -5.70 -51.12
CA LEU A 1018 11.26 -4.52 -50.57
C LEU A 1018 12.73 -4.84 -50.25
N LEU A 1019 13.02 -6.06 -49.80
CA LEU A 1019 14.38 -6.52 -49.46
C LEU A 1019 15.31 -6.55 -50.69
N ASP A 1020 14.78 -6.79 -51.89
CA ASP A 1020 15.53 -6.74 -53.16
C ASP A 1020 16.06 -5.33 -53.50
N LYS A 1021 15.62 -4.28 -52.77
CA LYS A 1021 15.78 -2.87 -53.14
C LYS A 1021 16.45 -2.01 -52.06
N VAL A 1022 16.98 -2.64 -51.01
CA VAL A 1022 17.72 -1.98 -49.93
C VAL A 1022 18.98 -1.31 -50.46
N ALA A 1023 19.20 -0.05 -50.08
CA ALA A 1023 20.35 0.77 -50.50
C ALA A 1023 20.67 1.85 -49.44
N GLU A 1024 21.79 2.56 -49.57
CA GLU A 1024 22.08 3.69 -48.67
C GLU A 1024 21.10 4.85 -48.85
N GLY A 1025 20.96 5.69 -47.82
CA GLY A 1025 20.21 6.96 -47.86
C GLY A 1025 18.86 6.89 -47.14
N THR A 1026 18.44 7.97 -46.46
CA THR A 1026 17.17 8.03 -45.71
C THR A 1026 16.40 9.31 -46.07
N ARG A 1027 15.77 9.29 -47.25
CA ARG A 1027 15.08 10.44 -47.85
C ARG A 1027 13.63 10.53 -47.41
N LEU A 1028 13.42 10.99 -46.18
CA LEU A 1028 12.06 11.19 -45.62
C LEU A 1028 11.22 12.18 -46.46
N ASP A 1029 11.85 13.14 -47.17
CA ASP A 1029 11.17 14.02 -48.12
C ASP A 1029 10.54 13.24 -49.30
N LEU A 1030 11.27 12.28 -49.87
CA LEU A 1030 10.76 11.43 -50.96
C LEU A 1030 9.79 10.35 -50.44
N ALA A 1031 10.01 9.85 -49.23
CA ALA A 1031 9.11 8.89 -48.57
C ALA A 1031 7.69 9.47 -48.46
N LEU A 1032 7.59 10.71 -47.97
CA LEU A 1032 6.34 11.46 -47.85
C LEU A 1032 5.78 11.89 -49.22
N GLU A 1033 6.64 12.31 -50.17
CA GLU A 1033 6.22 12.69 -51.55
C GLU A 1033 5.58 11.50 -52.31
N GLU A 1034 6.18 10.31 -52.28
CA GLU A 1034 5.65 9.12 -52.96
C GLU A 1034 4.53 8.44 -52.16
N GLY A 1035 4.58 8.47 -50.82
CA GLY A 1035 3.49 8.01 -49.95
C GLY A 1035 2.18 8.73 -50.22
N GLN A 1036 2.22 10.07 -50.29
CA GLN A 1036 1.06 10.86 -50.68
C GLN A 1036 0.67 10.59 -52.14
N ALA A 1037 1.64 10.43 -53.04
CA ALA A 1037 1.34 10.14 -54.44
C ALA A 1037 0.63 8.78 -54.65
N VAL A 1038 0.79 7.78 -53.77
CA VAL A 1038 -0.02 6.54 -53.82
C VAL A 1038 -1.49 6.83 -53.47
N LEU A 1039 -1.75 7.64 -52.45
CA LEU A 1039 -3.10 8.08 -52.06
C LEU A 1039 -3.77 8.93 -53.15
N ASP A 1040 -3.00 9.79 -53.84
CA ASP A 1040 -3.49 10.67 -54.89
C ASP A 1040 -3.75 9.95 -56.24
N ARG A 1041 -3.06 8.81 -56.51
CA ARG A 1041 -3.17 8.06 -57.78
C ARG A 1041 -4.38 7.12 -57.83
N GLY A 1042 -4.95 6.73 -56.68
CA GLY A 1042 -6.07 5.79 -56.62
C GLY A 1042 -7.44 6.48 -56.66
N PRO A 1043 -8.45 5.93 -57.36
CA PRO A 1043 -9.83 6.32 -57.09
C PRO A 1043 -10.18 5.87 -55.66
N ARG A 1044 -10.57 6.80 -54.78
CA ARG A 1044 -11.05 6.46 -53.42
C ARG A 1044 -12.28 5.56 -53.52
N VAL A 1045 -12.28 4.45 -52.77
CA VAL A 1045 -13.48 3.61 -52.61
C VAL A 1045 -14.37 4.29 -51.58
N GLY A 1046 -15.65 4.46 -51.88
CA GLY A 1046 -16.63 5.08 -50.99
C GLY A 1046 -16.11 6.36 -50.31
N ASN A 1047 -16.05 6.32 -48.98
CA ASN A 1047 -15.56 7.40 -48.12
C ASN A 1047 -14.22 7.07 -47.46
N ASN A 1048 -13.42 6.14 -48.02
CA ASN A 1048 -12.21 5.62 -47.36
C ASN A 1048 -11.27 6.75 -46.87
N GLN A 1049 -10.86 6.67 -45.60
CA GLN A 1049 -9.94 7.66 -45.02
C GLN A 1049 -8.53 7.49 -45.59
N PRO A 1050 -7.84 8.56 -46.04
CA PRO A 1050 -6.46 8.48 -46.51
C PRO A 1050 -5.48 8.46 -45.33
N VAL A 1051 -4.67 7.41 -45.22
CA VAL A 1051 -3.76 7.20 -44.09
C VAL A 1051 -2.36 6.87 -44.59
N MET A 1052 -1.35 7.40 -43.91
CA MET A 1052 0.06 7.09 -44.17
C MET A 1052 0.73 6.67 -42.86
N ILE A 1053 1.46 5.55 -42.87
CA ILE A 1053 2.23 5.07 -41.72
C ILE A 1053 3.70 4.99 -42.15
N LEU A 1054 4.50 5.95 -41.67
CA LEU A 1054 5.93 6.04 -41.94
C LEU A 1054 6.72 5.30 -40.84
N LEU A 1055 7.56 4.33 -41.22
CA LEU A 1055 8.47 3.64 -40.30
C LEU A 1055 9.92 3.86 -40.75
N THR A 1056 10.79 4.32 -39.84
CA THR A 1056 12.22 4.59 -40.09
C THR A 1056 13.08 4.37 -38.85
N ASP A 1057 14.37 4.04 -39.04
CA ASP A 1057 15.32 3.78 -37.95
C ASP A 1057 16.36 4.89 -37.71
N GLY A 1058 16.24 6.00 -38.45
CA GLY A 1058 17.37 6.88 -38.67
C GLY A 1058 17.06 8.36 -38.80
N LEU A 1059 18.12 9.14 -38.61
CA LEU A 1059 18.17 10.57 -38.92
C LEU A 1059 17.99 10.76 -40.45
N PRO A 1060 17.19 11.75 -40.91
CA PRO A 1060 17.13 12.10 -42.32
C PRO A 1060 18.53 12.43 -42.86
N ASN A 1061 18.80 12.03 -44.10
CA ASN A 1061 20.06 12.32 -44.76
C ASN A 1061 19.88 12.38 -46.28
N ARG A 1062 20.78 13.11 -46.96
CA ARG A 1062 20.71 13.44 -48.41
C ARG A 1062 19.49 14.27 -48.83
N VAL A 1063 18.61 14.65 -47.89
CA VAL A 1063 17.44 15.53 -48.10
C VAL A 1063 17.93 16.93 -48.52
N PRO A 1064 17.50 17.48 -49.67
CA PRO A 1064 17.91 18.81 -50.11
C PRO A 1064 17.27 19.93 -49.29
N PHE A 1065 18.07 20.91 -48.90
CA PHE A 1065 17.64 22.15 -48.24
C PHE A 1065 18.46 23.35 -48.73
N GLY A 1066 18.03 24.56 -48.38
CA GLY A 1066 18.74 25.80 -48.67
C GLY A 1066 18.76 26.19 -50.16
N PRO A 1067 19.51 27.26 -50.52
CA PRO A 1067 19.51 27.84 -51.85
C PRO A 1067 19.92 26.85 -52.95
N GLY A 1068 18.95 26.48 -53.80
CA GLY A 1068 19.13 25.51 -54.88
C GLY A 1068 18.33 24.20 -54.71
N SER A 1069 17.74 23.97 -53.54
CA SER A 1069 16.74 22.91 -53.31
C SER A 1069 15.34 23.28 -53.85
N LYS A 1070 14.36 22.37 -53.74
CA LYS A 1070 12.93 22.68 -53.94
C LYS A 1070 12.41 23.71 -52.91
N HIS A 1071 13.03 23.77 -51.73
CA HIS A 1071 12.63 24.55 -50.56
C HIS A 1071 13.76 25.48 -50.10
N PRO A 1072 14.10 26.52 -50.89
CA PRO A 1072 15.19 27.46 -50.57
C PRO A 1072 14.97 28.25 -49.27
N GLU A 1073 13.75 28.27 -48.74
CA GLU A 1073 13.37 28.81 -47.43
C GLU A 1073 13.85 27.96 -46.25
N CYS A 1074 14.09 26.66 -46.44
CA CYS A 1074 14.53 25.75 -45.37
C CYS A 1074 16.04 25.84 -45.15
N ASP A 1075 16.46 26.20 -43.94
CA ASP A 1075 17.86 26.34 -43.52
C ASP A 1075 18.56 25.00 -43.25
N ARG A 1076 17.77 23.93 -43.03
CA ARG A 1076 18.21 22.57 -42.69
C ARG A 1076 17.24 21.51 -43.21
N GLN A 1077 17.73 20.28 -43.35
CA GLN A 1077 16.98 19.15 -43.93
C GLN A 1077 15.66 18.83 -43.19
N GLU A 1078 15.59 18.99 -41.87
CA GLU A 1078 14.38 18.65 -41.11
C GLU A 1078 13.21 19.57 -41.46
N CYS A 1079 13.48 20.83 -41.84
CA CYS A 1079 12.47 21.76 -42.34
C CYS A 1079 11.86 21.25 -43.66
N THR A 1080 12.69 20.71 -44.56
CA THR A 1080 12.21 20.10 -45.82
C THR A 1080 11.30 18.90 -45.52
N VAL A 1081 11.68 18.04 -44.56
CA VAL A 1081 10.86 16.88 -44.16
C VAL A 1081 9.51 17.32 -43.59
N LEU A 1082 9.50 18.31 -42.70
CA LEU A 1082 8.25 18.86 -42.14
C LEU A 1082 7.37 19.50 -43.23
N HIS A 1083 7.94 20.23 -44.19
CA HIS A 1083 7.16 20.77 -45.31
C HIS A 1083 6.46 19.67 -46.10
N TYR A 1084 7.09 18.51 -46.30
CA TYR A 1084 6.46 17.37 -46.95
C TYR A 1084 5.40 16.68 -46.08
N ALA A 1085 5.60 16.59 -44.77
CA ALA A 1085 4.61 16.07 -43.84
C ALA A 1085 3.36 16.97 -43.76
N ASP A 1086 3.57 18.29 -43.69
CA ASP A 1086 2.49 19.28 -43.66
C ASP A 1086 1.70 19.30 -44.96
N ARG A 1087 2.32 19.00 -46.12
CA ARG A 1087 1.62 18.80 -47.38
C ARG A 1087 0.72 17.57 -47.39
N ALA A 1088 1.13 16.45 -46.79
CA ALA A 1088 0.29 15.26 -46.65
C ALA A 1088 -0.91 15.55 -45.71
N LYS A 1089 -0.64 16.17 -44.54
CA LYS A 1089 -1.68 16.60 -43.59
C LYS A 1089 -2.67 17.59 -44.24
N ALA A 1090 -2.19 18.53 -45.05
CA ALA A 1090 -3.03 19.47 -45.80
C ALA A 1090 -3.83 18.83 -46.96
N ALA A 1091 -3.46 17.64 -47.44
CA ALA A 1091 -4.26 16.83 -48.36
C ALA A 1091 -5.37 16.02 -47.65
N GLY A 1092 -5.48 16.15 -46.32
CA GLY A 1092 -6.40 15.41 -45.46
C GLY A 1092 -5.89 14.03 -45.06
N THR A 1093 -4.61 13.71 -45.31
CA THR A 1093 -4.01 12.42 -44.93
C THR A 1093 -3.64 12.41 -43.45
N ARG A 1094 -4.10 11.39 -42.71
CA ARG A 1094 -3.62 11.15 -41.34
C ARG A 1094 -2.27 10.44 -41.39
N LEU A 1095 -1.24 11.09 -40.87
CA LEU A 1095 0.14 10.64 -40.89
C LEU A 1095 0.56 10.13 -39.52
N PHE A 1096 0.81 8.84 -39.43
CA PHE A 1096 1.47 8.19 -38.29
C PHE A 1096 2.97 8.07 -38.57
N ALA A 1097 3.79 8.22 -37.53
CA ALA A 1097 5.25 8.08 -37.63
C ALA A 1097 5.76 7.11 -36.56
N VAL A 1098 6.61 6.15 -36.95
CA VAL A 1098 7.18 5.11 -36.09
C VAL A 1098 8.71 5.18 -36.18
N GLY A 1099 9.36 5.53 -35.06
CA GLY A 1099 10.82 5.57 -34.94
C GLY A 1099 11.36 4.29 -34.32
N LEU A 1100 12.23 3.55 -35.02
CA LEU A 1100 12.65 2.20 -34.65
C LEU A 1100 14.12 2.11 -34.19
N GLY A 1101 14.37 1.90 -32.90
CA GLY A 1101 15.67 1.54 -32.34
C GLY A 1101 16.08 2.34 -31.11
N LEU A 1102 17.39 2.49 -30.90
CA LEU A 1102 17.92 3.26 -29.76
C LEU A 1102 17.66 4.75 -29.94
N ARG A 1103 17.48 5.47 -28.84
CA ARG A 1103 17.06 6.88 -28.84
C ARG A 1103 18.08 7.84 -29.47
N ASP A 1104 19.35 7.44 -29.50
CA ASP A 1104 20.42 8.21 -30.15
C ASP A 1104 20.50 7.97 -31.68
N ASP A 1105 19.79 6.95 -32.20
CA ASP A 1105 19.72 6.65 -33.65
C ASP A 1105 18.55 7.36 -34.36
N VAL A 1106 17.49 7.66 -33.62
CA VAL A 1106 16.19 8.13 -34.12
C VAL A 1106 15.99 9.61 -33.78
N LEU A 1107 15.49 10.41 -34.73
CA LEU A 1107 15.20 11.82 -34.47
C LEU A 1107 13.77 12.02 -33.94
N ASP A 1108 13.50 11.53 -32.73
CA ASP A 1108 12.17 11.53 -32.06
C ASP A 1108 11.38 12.84 -32.31
N ALA A 1109 12.01 13.98 -32.04
CA ALA A 1109 11.38 15.30 -32.14
C ALA A 1109 10.99 15.72 -33.56
N LEU A 1110 11.64 15.16 -34.60
CA LEU A 1110 11.22 15.36 -36.00
C LEU A 1110 10.01 14.48 -36.34
N LEU A 1111 10.05 13.19 -35.97
CA LEU A 1111 8.98 12.25 -36.28
C LEU A 1111 7.68 12.63 -35.53
N ALA A 1112 7.80 13.07 -34.28
CA ALA A 1112 6.70 13.64 -33.49
C ALA A 1112 6.10 14.91 -34.11
N ALA A 1113 6.92 15.78 -34.71
CA ALA A 1113 6.45 16.98 -35.40
C ALA A 1113 5.91 16.71 -36.82
N ALA A 1114 6.35 15.62 -37.46
CA ALA A 1114 5.84 15.19 -38.75
C ALA A 1114 4.41 14.63 -38.65
N ALA A 1115 4.13 13.83 -37.61
CA ALA A 1115 2.84 13.17 -37.37
C ALA A 1115 1.63 14.15 -37.34
N SER A 1116 0.42 13.59 -37.51
CA SER A 1116 -0.84 14.35 -37.50
C SER A 1116 -1.24 14.89 -36.12
N SER A 1117 -0.90 14.17 -35.06
CA SER A 1117 -1.09 14.59 -33.67
C SER A 1117 0.02 14.04 -32.78
N THR A 1118 0.14 14.56 -31.55
CA THR A 1118 1.11 14.07 -30.56
C THR A 1118 0.91 12.60 -30.19
N GLY A 1119 -0.30 12.05 -30.37
CA GLY A 1119 -0.62 10.64 -30.18
C GLY A 1119 -0.50 9.79 -31.45
N ASP A 1120 -0.12 10.35 -32.60
CA ASP A 1120 0.11 9.59 -33.84
C ASP A 1120 1.60 9.33 -34.12
N PHE A 1121 2.49 9.71 -33.20
CA PHE A 1121 3.90 9.30 -33.19
C PHE A 1121 4.15 8.21 -32.16
N TYR A 1122 4.91 7.18 -32.57
CA TYR A 1122 5.30 6.06 -31.72
C TYR A 1122 6.82 5.87 -31.78
N PHE A 1123 7.42 5.61 -30.63
CA PHE A 1123 8.82 5.21 -30.51
C PHE A 1123 8.88 3.72 -30.16
N ALA A 1124 9.64 2.96 -30.94
CA ALA A 1124 9.86 1.53 -30.79
C ALA A 1124 11.32 1.27 -30.41
N PRO A 1125 11.66 1.20 -29.10
CA PRO A 1125 13.01 0.85 -28.63
C PRO A 1125 13.59 -0.40 -29.27
N ASP A 1126 12.74 -1.36 -29.64
CA ASP A 1126 13.09 -2.57 -30.35
C ASP A 1126 12.07 -2.96 -31.45
N GLY A 1127 12.44 -3.91 -32.32
CA GLY A 1127 11.58 -4.38 -33.41
C GLY A 1127 10.36 -5.18 -32.94
N GLU A 1128 10.31 -5.55 -31.67
CA GLU A 1128 9.28 -6.41 -31.10
C GLU A 1128 8.09 -5.57 -30.60
N ASP A 1129 8.34 -4.32 -30.20
CA ASP A 1129 7.33 -3.32 -29.82
C ASP A 1129 6.41 -2.93 -31.00
N LEU A 1130 6.90 -3.10 -32.24
CA LEU A 1130 6.17 -2.78 -33.47
C LEU A 1130 4.84 -3.52 -33.58
N ALA A 1131 4.74 -4.74 -33.04
CA ALA A 1131 3.53 -5.55 -33.17
C ALA A 1131 2.32 -4.89 -32.48
N ASP A 1132 2.55 -4.27 -31.32
CA ASP A 1132 1.50 -3.59 -30.55
C ASP A 1132 1.26 -2.16 -31.06
N ILE A 1133 2.30 -1.47 -31.55
CA ILE A 1133 2.16 -0.19 -32.25
C ILE A 1133 1.24 -0.33 -33.48
N TYR A 1134 1.45 -1.33 -34.33
CA TYR A 1134 0.61 -1.53 -35.52
C TYR A 1134 -0.81 -2.02 -35.18
N ARG A 1135 -1.02 -2.74 -34.07
CA ARG A 1135 -2.37 -3.04 -33.53
C ARG A 1135 -3.08 -1.78 -33.07
N GLY A 1136 -2.40 -0.93 -32.28
CA GLY A 1136 -2.94 0.33 -31.77
C GLY A 1136 -3.26 1.33 -32.89
N ILE A 1137 -2.43 1.38 -33.94
CA ILE A 1137 -2.76 2.15 -35.14
C ILE A 1137 -4.00 1.58 -35.84
N ALA A 1138 -4.08 0.26 -36.08
CA ALA A 1138 -5.23 -0.35 -36.76
C ALA A 1138 -6.56 -0.12 -36.03
N GLY A 1139 -6.61 -0.27 -34.70
CA GLY A 1139 -7.80 0.05 -33.91
C GLY A 1139 -8.26 1.50 -34.11
N ARG A 1140 -7.30 2.45 -34.05
CA ARG A 1140 -7.51 3.89 -34.27
C ARG A 1140 -7.81 4.29 -35.72
N LEU A 1141 -8.03 3.32 -36.61
CA LEU A 1141 -8.56 3.48 -37.97
C LEU A 1141 -9.99 2.94 -38.13
N THR A 1142 -10.40 2.04 -37.24
CA THR A 1142 -11.80 1.55 -37.12
C THR A 1142 -12.65 2.36 -36.13
N GLU A 1143 -12.03 3.30 -35.40
CA GLU A 1143 -12.70 4.25 -34.52
C GLU A 1143 -13.52 5.29 -35.30
N CYS A 1144 -14.71 5.60 -34.77
CA CYS A 1144 -15.55 6.68 -35.27
C CYS A 1144 -14.92 8.05 -34.95
N PRO A 1145 -14.75 8.95 -35.94
CA PRO A 1145 -14.34 10.32 -35.66
C PRO A 1145 -15.46 11.10 -34.95
N ASP A 1146 -15.08 11.87 -33.93
CA ASP A 1146 -15.96 12.70 -33.08
C ASP A 1146 -16.68 13.85 -33.83
#